data_AF-A0AAN7ZBB1-F1
#
_entry.id   AF-A0AAN7ZBB1-F1
#
_cell.length_a   1.000
_cell.length_b   1.000
_cell.length_c   1.000
_cell.angle_alpha   90.00
_cell.angle_beta   90.00
_cell.angle_gamma   90.00
#
_symmetry.space_group_name_H-M   'P 1'
#
loop_
_entity.id
_entity.type
_entity.pdbx_description
1 polymer ?
#
loop_
_entity_poly.entity_id
_entity_poly.type
_entity_poly.pdbx_seq_one_letter_code
_entity_poly.pdbx_strand_id
1 'polypeptide(L)'
;MNRCEWKTEPIAVVGSSCRLPGSVSSPSKLWDLLEKPRDIVRKISSKNRFHAPAFHHPDGGHHGSSNVENAYLLDEDYRAFDHDFFGIHAREAEAMDPQQKLLLEAVYESLEASGLSMNDLRGSRTGVFLGQMTDDYRDVIYRDLDNVPRYGITGISRAVTANRVSFVFDWHGPSENIDTACSSSLVALHHAVQALRGNEADMAVVAGVNLILNPDMFILESKVSFPHLFHTSNALSLRHSRKHTGEETLLAFADCSSLQMLSPSGYCHMWDQRADGYARGEGVAVLVVKTLQQALMDNDRIECIIRETGVNQNGTSSGGITVPNAKLQTALIKSTYAKCGLDPTNARQRCQYFEAHGTGTRAGDPAEAKAIRDAFFPIKAHDNRLCDGADQEALQVGSVKTVVGHQEGAAGIVAVLKASLALQRAQIPPNLHFEQLSSSVRPFYHPHLQVPTSLLPWPKLSSGEPRRASVNSFGMGGTNAHVILESWDTDIYETDVVESRIYSTIRAYGPFTLSAHSERALKLVISRLSSCLKDMSDTDISMENLAWTLQSRRTHFRHRVAFSATSVEELIMKLDDYSTTDDTEGVISVSQRFPVRVMAVFTGQGAQWPRMGALLYQESPVFKSTIQHLDESLSRLPDCPNWTLADELVARGKESRIHEAEIAQPLTTALQIALVEMLRASGVTPCATIGHSSGEIAAAYASGFLSASDAICIAYYRGLHSSRARSPTSGELGRMAAASITYEEARELCRRPEILGRVTIAASNSPISTTFSGDVTALEEIKDAMAQQDKFFRLLNVDKAYHSHHMTPCAGPYLQSLEKSAIEPRGSTRSGECVWYSSVYGLSRSSVIETEALRGEYWVENLVKPVLFSQTIERAIRESDTCFDLAIEIGPHPMLRGPFRDSFKAVTGVEIPYIGLLRRDQDDRLAFGDAIGSIWSKVQQAQTTVSLIEWDKFGEAMLGPYGHLRRRPQLFRGLPLYPWHHEIPLFFESNVSRSWRMYGKPISRPKLPFCPNPKSSHPLLGRSTLYGGSHYDDPATIIWRNILKLTELEWLAGHQFQHHVDLSSKDMFWESGYAKAPATDSKDMSSQLRSFLNKKFLTPGV
;
A
#
# COMPACT_ATOMS: atom_id res chain seq x y z
N MET A 1 9.08 27.67 -17.01
CA MET A 1 9.64 26.97 -18.20
C MET A 1 8.51 26.20 -18.86
N ASN A 2 8.23 26.42 -20.16
CA ASN A 2 7.15 25.71 -20.86
C ASN A 2 7.54 24.24 -21.09
N ARG A 3 6.55 23.33 -21.07
CA ARG A 3 6.64 21.87 -21.29
C ARG A 3 7.32 21.43 -22.62
N CYS A 4 7.84 22.36 -23.43
CA CYS A 4 8.35 22.15 -24.80
C CYS A 4 9.87 22.30 -24.98
N GLU A 5 10.68 22.45 -23.91
CA GLU A 5 12.13 22.69 -24.03
C GLU A 5 13.03 21.48 -23.70
N TRP A 6 12.45 20.31 -23.43
CA TRP A 6 13.23 19.12 -23.05
C TRP A 6 13.60 18.29 -24.27
N LYS A 7 14.90 18.03 -24.45
CA LYS A 7 15.43 17.23 -25.57
C LYS A 7 15.02 15.75 -25.50
N THR A 8 14.79 15.25 -24.28
CA THR A 8 14.35 13.89 -23.97
C THR A 8 13.28 13.97 -22.89
N GLU A 9 12.24 13.13 -22.98
CA GLU A 9 11.19 13.07 -21.96
C GLU A 9 11.77 12.73 -20.58
N PRO A 10 11.58 13.58 -19.56
CA PRO A 10 12.01 13.28 -18.20
C PRO A 10 11.08 12.28 -17.52
N ILE A 11 11.63 11.58 -16.54
CA ILE A 11 10.93 10.55 -15.79
C ILE A 11 10.64 11.09 -14.39
N ALA A 12 9.39 11.01 -13.96
CA ALA A 12 8.97 11.39 -12.62
C ALA A 12 9.17 10.21 -11.66
N VAL A 13 9.76 10.47 -10.50
CA VAL A 13 9.66 9.58 -9.35
C VAL A 13 8.35 9.91 -8.63
N VAL A 14 7.39 8.98 -8.65
CA VAL A 14 6.04 9.22 -8.12
C VAL A 14 5.82 8.66 -6.71
N GLY A 15 6.70 7.78 -6.27
CA GLY A 15 6.80 7.39 -4.88
C GLY A 15 7.99 6.47 -4.62
N SER A 16 8.25 6.24 -3.34
CA SER A 16 9.41 5.49 -2.90
C SER A 16 9.19 4.78 -1.57
N SER A 17 9.96 3.72 -1.33
CA SER A 17 10.04 3.03 -0.04
C SER A 17 11.47 2.54 0.21
N CYS A 18 11.81 2.31 1.48
CA CYS A 18 13.09 1.71 1.83
C CYS A 18 13.08 1.06 3.21
N ARG A 19 13.92 0.03 3.36
CA ARG A 19 14.29 -0.60 4.62
C ARG A 19 15.80 -0.63 4.71
N LEU A 20 16.34 0.11 5.67
CA LEU A 20 17.77 0.35 5.83
C LEU A 20 18.16 0.22 7.32
N PRO A 21 19.46 0.03 7.60
CA PRO A 21 19.98 -0.03 8.96
C PRO A 21 19.64 1.23 9.77
N GLY A 22 19.53 1.08 11.10
CA GLY A 22 19.27 2.22 12.01
C GLY A 22 17.78 2.49 12.24
N SER A 23 16.94 1.46 12.16
CA SER A 23 15.48 1.49 12.24
C SER A 23 14.81 2.30 11.12
N VAL A 24 15.49 2.44 9.98
CA VAL A 24 14.98 3.16 8.81
C VAL A 24 14.01 2.26 8.05
N SER A 25 12.71 2.44 8.29
CA SER A 25 11.63 1.68 7.65
C SER A 25 10.82 2.51 6.64
N SER A 26 11.28 3.72 6.30
CA SER A 26 10.63 4.59 5.32
C SER A 26 11.59 5.70 4.86
N PRO A 27 11.34 6.36 3.71
CA PRO A 27 12.12 7.51 3.26
C PRO A 27 12.13 8.68 4.26
N SER A 28 11.05 8.87 5.04
CA SER A 28 11.02 9.89 6.10
C SER A 28 12.03 9.58 7.21
N LYS A 29 12.08 8.32 7.68
CA LYS A 29 13.06 7.90 8.69
C LYS A 29 14.49 7.92 8.15
N LEU A 30 14.68 7.68 6.85
CA LEU A 30 15.97 7.86 6.20
C LEU A 30 16.38 9.34 6.27
N TRP A 31 15.47 10.27 5.98
CA TRP A 31 15.75 11.69 6.13
C TRP A 31 16.14 12.06 7.57
N ASP A 32 15.41 11.59 8.58
CA ASP A 32 15.74 11.86 9.98
C ASP A 32 17.18 11.41 10.33
N LEU A 33 17.58 10.24 9.82
CA LEU A 33 18.94 9.72 9.99
C LEU A 33 19.97 10.53 9.17
N LEU A 34 19.64 11.00 7.97
CA LEU A 34 20.55 11.79 7.13
C LEU A 34 20.74 13.21 7.68
N GLU A 35 19.70 13.82 8.24
CA GLU A 35 19.73 15.14 8.86
C GLU A 35 20.62 15.13 10.11
N LYS A 36 20.51 14.06 10.91
CA LYS A 36 21.24 13.86 12.16
C LYS A 36 21.91 12.48 12.15
N PRO A 37 22.99 12.30 11.37
CA PRO A 37 23.63 11.01 11.26
C PRO A 37 24.24 10.60 12.59
N ARG A 38 24.16 9.29 12.86
CA ARG A 38 24.70 8.65 14.06
C ARG A 38 25.35 7.34 13.65
N ASP A 39 26.30 6.89 14.45
CA ASP A 39 26.91 5.58 14.23
C ASP A 39 25.88 4.47 14.50
N ILE A 40 25.61 3.68 13.47
CA ILE A 40 24.66 2.56 13.49
C ILE A 40 25.35 1.24 13.11
N VAL A 41 26.68 1.22 13.00
CA VAL A 41 27.42 -0.02 12.72
C VAL A 41 27.23 -1.01 13.86
N ARG A 42 27.15 -2.30 13.54
CA ARG A 42 26.96 -3.35 14.54
C ARG A 42 27.85 -4.55 14.27
N LYS A 43 28.25 -5.24 15.33
CA LYS A 43 28.83 -6.57 15.21
C LYS A 43 27.79 -7.54 14.65
N ILE A 44 28.23 -8.41 13.75
CA ILE A 44 27.34 -9.37 13.08
C ILE A 44 26.71 -10.33 14.11
N SER A 45 25.38 -10.34 14.14
CA SER A 45 24.59 -11.06 15.14
C SER A 45 24.58 -12.57 14.89
N SER A 46 25.18 -13.31 15.81
CA SER A 46 25.09 -14.77 15.84
C SER A 46 23.73 -15.33 16.30
N LYS A 47 22.70 -14.48 16.50
CA LYS A 47 21.34 -14.91 16.87
C LYS A 47 20.56 -15.40 15.65
N ASN A 48 20.68 -14.69 14.53
CA ASN A 48 19.93 -14.94 13.31
C ASN A 48 20.79 -14.92 12.03
N ARG A 49 21.98 -14.30 12.04
CA ARG A 49 22.96 -14.36 10.93
C ARG A 49 23.93 -15.53 11.13
N PHE A 50 25.22 -15.26 11.24
CA PHE A 50 26.28 -16.25 11.45
C PHE A 50 27.19 -15.83 12.60
N HIS A 51 28.00 -16.76 13.11
CA HIS A 51 28.95 -16.50 14.18
C HIS A 51 30.24 -15.90 13.62
N ALA A 52 30.24 -14.60 13.32
CA ALA A 52 31.38 -13.89 12.74
C ALA A 52 32.75 -14.13 13.43
N PRO A 53 32.87 -14.21 14.77
CA PRO A 53 34.14 -14.50 15.44
C PRO A 53 34.82 -15.79 14.99
N ALA A 54 34.05 -16.80 14.58
CA ALA A 54 34.58 -18.09 14.09
C ALA A 54 35.27 -17.98 12.72
N PHE A 55 34.99 -16.89 12.00
CA PHE A 55 35.51 -16.59 10.67
C PHE A 55 36.48 -15.42 10.69
N HIS A 56 36.80 -14.86 11.86
CA HIS A 56 37.65 -13.69 11.96
C HIS A 56 39.14 -14.05 11.93
N HIS A 57 39.93 -13.32 11.14
CA HIS A 57 41.38 -13.28 11.23
C HIS A 57 41.89 -11.87 10.91
N PRO A 58 42.85 -11.29 11.67
CA PRO A 58 43.31 -9.92 11.44
C PRO A 58 43.87 -9.67 10.02
N ASP A 59 44.55 -10.66 9.45
CA ASP A 59 44.94 -10.66 8.04
C ASP A 59 43.79 -11.17 7.16
N GLY A 60 43.22 -10.30 6.32
CA GLY A 60 42.16 -10.66 5.37
C GLY A 60 42.63 -11.58 4.22
N GLY A 61 43.94 -11.74 4.01
CA GLY A 61 44.52 -12.69 3.07
C GLY A 61 44.50 -14.13 3.60
N HIS A 62 44.27 -14.31 4.90
CA HIS A 62 44.24 -15.61 5.56
C HIS A 62 43.12 -16.50 4.99
N HIS A 63 43.44 -17.77 4.77
CA HIS A 63 42.52 -18.71 4.15
C HIS A 63 41.23 -18.94 4.97
N GLY A 64 40.09 -18.66 4.34
CA GLY A 64 38.78 -19.05 4.87
C GLY A 64 38.25 -18.14 5.98
N SER A 65 38.86 -16.97 6.15
CA SER A 65 38.50 -15.96 7.15
C SER A 65 38.25 -14.59 6.52
N SER A 66 37.70 -13.70 7.32
CA SER A 66 37.48 -12.28 7.07
C SER A 66 38.17 -11.48 8.16
N ASN A 67 38.70 -10.31 7.84
CA ASN A 67 39.22 -9.34 8.82
C ASN A 67 38.15 -8.36 9.33
N VAL A 68 36.89 -8.61 9.01
CA VAL A 68 35.75 -7.77 9.38
C VAL A 68 34.73 -8.59 10.15
N GLU A 69 34.28 -8.06 11.29
CA GLU A 69 33.18 -8.61 12.11
C GLU A 69 31.97 -7.69 12.21
N ASN A 70 32.04 -6.49 11.62
CA ASN A 70 31.04 -5.44 11.72
C ASN A 70 30.36 -5.18 10.37
N ALA A 71 29.09 -4.78 10.42
CA ALA A 71 28.31 -4.44 9.25
C ALA A 71 27.17 -3.48 9.61
N TYR A 72 26.56 -2.86 8.61
CA TYR A 72 25.33 -2.08 8.77
C TYR A 72 24.14 -3.01 8.52
N LEU A 73 23.45 -3.40 9.60
CA LEU A 73 22.43 -4.47 9.56
C LEU A 73 21.02 -3.91 9.74
N LEU A 74 20.03 -4.54 9.10
CA LEU A 74 18.63 -4.28 9.36
C LEU A 74 18.28 -4.61 10.81
N ASP A 75 17.49 -3.73 11.44
CA ASP A 75 16.95 -3.93 12.79
C ASP A 75 15.80 -4.93 12.82
N GLU A 76 15.02 -5.00 11.74
CA GLU A 76 13.91 -5.92 11.58
C GLU A 76 14.37 -7.38 11.37
N ASP A 77 13.51 -8.31 11.74
CA ASP A 77 13.77 -9.73 11.51
C ASP A 77 13.40 -10.08 10.07
N TYR A 78 14.40 -10.18 9.17
CA TYR A 78 14.19 -10.54 7.77
C TYR A 78 13.45 -11.88 7.57
N ARG A 79 13.36 -12.71 8.62
CA ARG A 79 12.66 -14.00 8.55
C ARG A 79 11.16 -13.82 8.60
N ALA A 80 10.67 -12.72 9.18
CA ALA A 80 9.25 -12.43 9.24
C ALA A 80 8.74 -11.92 7.89
N PHE A 81 7.54 -12.34 7.50
CA PHE A 81 6.92 -11.97 6.22
C PHE A 81 5.42 -12.29 6.25
N ASP A 82 4.60 -11.35 5.79
CA ASP A 82 3.14 -11.52 5.70
C ASP A 82 2.75 -12.34 4.45
N HIS A 83 3.02 -13.65 4.49
CA HIS A 83 2.85 -14.51 3.31
C HIS A 83 1.40 -14.62 2.83
N ASP A 84 0.43 -14.58 3.77
CA ASP A 84 -0.99 -14.67 3.45
C ASP A 84 -1.48 -13.45 2.67
N PHE A 85 -0.97 -12.24 2.99
CA PHE A 85 -1.28 -11.03 2.22
C PHE A 85 -0.96 -11.18 0.73
N PHE A 86 0.16 -11.83 0.39
CA PHE A 86 0.61 -12.03 -0.99
C PHE A 86 0.08 -13.34 -1.62
N GLY A 87 -0.79 -14.08 -0.92
CA GLY A 87 -1.29 -15.37 -1.40
C GLY A 87 -0.21 -16.46 -1.53
N ILE A 88 0.87 -16.36 -0.74
CA ILE A 88 2.00 -17.29 -0.77
C ILE A 88 1.84 -18.31 0.36
N HIS A 89 1.98 -19.60 0.04
CA HIS A 89 1.88 -20.66 1.03
C HIS A 89 3.08 -20.63 2.00
N ALA A 90 2.88 -20.85 3.31
CA ALA A 90 3.93 -20.77 4.33
C ALA A 90 5.22 -21.57 4.00
N ARG A 91 5.09 -22.82 3.52
CA ARG A 91 6.24 -23.64 3.06
C ARG A 91 6.99 -23.06 1.86
N GLU A 92 6.33 -22.32 0.99
CA GLU A 92 7.01 -21.59 -0.09
C GLU A 92 7.74 -20.39 0.49
N ALA A 93 7.09 -19.63 1.37
CA ALA A 93 7.70 -18.52 2.07
C ALA A 93 8.95 -18.96 2.88
N GLU A 94 8.95 -20.12 3.54
CA GLU A 94 10.16 -20.65 4.20
C GLU A 94 11.34 -20.84 3.24
N ALA A 95 11.08 -21.27 2.00
CA ALA A 95 12.10 -21.50 0.98
C ALA A 95 12.50 -20.24 0.21
N MET A 96 11.73 -19.15 0.32
CA MET A 96 12.02 -17.87 -0.33
C MET A 96 13.20 -17.15 0.33
N ASP A 97 14.12 -16.66 -0.50
CA ASP A 97 15.14 -15.69 -0.10
C ASP A 97 14.47 -14.52 0.63
N PRO A 98 14.91 -14.18 1.85
CA PRO A 98 14.48 -12.97 2.55
C PRO A 98 14.54 -11.70 1.70
N GLN A 99 15.45 -11.60 0.71
CA GLN A 99 15.46 -10.49 -0.25
C GLN A 99 14.17 -10.40 -1.07
N GLN A 100 13.59 -11.53 -1.50
CA GLN A 100 12.30 -11.56 -2.22
C GLN A 100 11.15 -11.10 -1.33
N LYS A 101 11.16 -11.50 -0.05
CA LYS A 101 10.11 -11.17 0.94
C LYS A 101 10.06 -9.68 1.22
N LEU A 102 11.20 -9.12 1.60
CA LEU A 102 11.32 -7.69 1.89
C LEU A 102 11.03 -6.84 0.66
N LEU A 103 11.41 -7.32 -0.54
CA LEU A 103 11.09 -6.64 -1.79
C LEU A 103 9.58 -6.56 -2.04
N LEU A 104 8.83 -7.64 -1.86
CA LEU A 104 7.36 -7.63 -2.06
C LEU A 104 6.67 -6.61 -1.15
N GLU A 105 7.04 -6.58 0.12
CA GLU A 105 6.50 -5.61 1.07
C GLU A 105 6.92 -4.18 0.73
N ALA A 106 8.21 -3.95 0.42
CA ALA A 106 8.70 -2.64 0.02
C ALA A 106 8.05 -2.13 -1.27
N VAL A 107 7.80 -2.99 -2.25
CA VAL A 107 7.08 -2.61 -3.48
C VAL A 107 5.67 -2.16 -3.14
N TYR A 108 4.92 -2.91 -2.32
CA TYR A 108 3.58 -2.50 -1.89
C TYR A 108 3.60 -1.16 -1.13
N GLU A 109 4.55 -0.97 -0.21
CA GLU A 109 4.73 0.31 0.52
C GLU A 109 4.98 1.48 -0.45
N SER A 110 5.73 1.26 -1.52
CA SER A 110 6.00 2.29 -2.53
C SER A 110 4.77 2.65 -3.35
N LEU A 111 3.86 1.69 -3.61
CA LEU A 111 2.57 1.95 -4.25
C LEU A 111 1.67 2.78 -3.34
N GLU A 112 1.56 2.44 -2.04
CA GLU A 112 0.80 3.22 -1.06
C GLU A 112 1.34 4.65 -0.93
N ALA A 113 2.66 4.81 -0.91
CA ALA A 113 3.33 6.12 -0.87
C ALA A 113 3.09 6.94 -2.15
N SER A 114 2.95 6.28 -3.30
CA SER A 114 2.59 6.90 -4.59
C SER A 114 1.09 7.21 -4.70
N GLY A 115 0.27 6.71 -3.77
CA GLY A 115 -1.18 6.75 -3.87
C GLY A 115 -1.73 5.88 -5.00
N LEU A 116 -1.03 4.81 -5.38
CA LEU A 116 -1.43 3.90 -6.43
C LEU A 116 -2.09 2.66 -5.82
N SER A 117 -3.18 2.22 -6.43
CA SER A 117 -3.92 1.01 -6.04
C SER A 117 -3.29 -0.21 -6.72
N MET A 118 -2.97 -1.24 -5.93
CA MET A 118 -2.51 -2.54 -6.45
C MET A 118 -3.54 -3.14 -7.42
N ASN A 119 -4.83 -2.87 -7.18
CA ASN A 119 -5.93 -3.40 -7.99
C ASN A 119 -6.03 -2.73 -9.36
N ASP A 120 -5.84 -1.42 -9.41
CA ASP A 120 -5.98 -0.62 -10.63
C ASP A 120 -4.81 -0.90 -11.59
N LEU A 121 -3.69 -1.36 -11.05
CA LEU A 121 -2.49 -1.72 -11.80
C LEU A 121 -2.48 -3.18 -12.27
N ARG A 122 -3.43 -4.03 -11.86
CA ARG A 122 -3.49 -5.42 -12.35
C ARG A 122 -3.73 -5.45 -13.86
N GLY A 123 -3.01 -6.30 -14.57
CA GLY A 123 -3.03 -6.39 -16.02
C GLY A 123 -2.29 -5.25 -16.75
N SER A 124 -1.74 -4.27 -16.03
CA SER A 124 -1.02 -3.15 -16.63
C SER A 124 0.35 -3.57 -17.20
N ARG A 125 0.91 -2.76 -18.11
CA ARG A 125 2.28 -2.91 -18.61
C ARG A 125 3.31 -2.32 -17.64
N THR A 126 3.12 -2.52 -16.34
CA THR A 126 4.09 -2.09 -15.34
C THR A 126 5.35 -2.96 -15.44
N GLY A 127 6.52 -2.34 -15.63
CA GLY A 127 7.81 -3.02 -15.64
C GLY A 127 8.44 -3.14 -14.25
N VAL A 128 9.30 -4.13 -14.03
CA VAL A 128 10.07 -4.34 -12.80
C VAL A 128 11.56 -4.48 -13.16
N PHE A 129 12.39 -3.60 -12.61
CA PHE A 129 13.83 -3.58 -12.86
C PHE A 129 14.57 -3.61 -11.53
N LEU A 130 15.21 -4.74 -11.24
CA LEU A 130 15.80 -5.02 -9.94
C LEU A 130 17.32 -5.12 -10.03
N GLY A 131 18.02 -4.36 -9.20
CA GLY A 131 19.45 -4.56 -8.94
C GLY A 131 19.68 -5.51 -7.77
N GLN A 132 20.36 -6.63 -8.03
CA GLN A 132 20.77 -7.59 -7.01
C GLN A 132 22.20 -8.03 -7.30
N MET A 133 23.07 -8.04 -6.29
CA MET A 133 24.47 -8.49 -6.42
C MET A 133 24.70 -9.82 -5.68
N THR A 134 24.12 -9.98 -4.49
CA THR A 134 24.39 -11.11 -3.59
C THR A 134 23.23 -12.09 -3.52
N ASP A 135 23.57 -13.37 -3.32
CA ASP A 135 22.63 -14.49 -3.23
C ASP A 135 22.89 -15.32 -1.96
N ASP A 136 23.17 -14.68 -0.82
CA ASP A 136 23.60 -15.37 0.41
C ASP A 136 22.66 -16.53 0.81
N TYR A 137 21.35 -16.40 0.57
CA TYR A 137 20.39 -17.45 0.92
C TYR A 137 20.48 -18.66 -0.01
N ARG A 138 20.85 -18.46 -1.28
CA ARG A 138 21.13 -19.56 -2.22
C ARG A 138 22.25 -20.44 -1.68
N ASP A 139 23.30 -19.83 -1.15
CA ASP A 139 24.42 -20.56 -0.53
C ASP A 139 24.04 -21.23 0.78
N VAL A 140 23.06 -20.69 1.52
CA VAL A 140 22.46 -21.36 2.69
C VAL A 140 21.74 -22.63 2.26
N ILE A 141 20.97 -22.60 1.16
CA ILE A 141 20.23 -23.76 0.64
C ILE A 141 21.16 -24.79 -0.02
N TYR A 142 22.07 -24.36 -0.89
CA TYR A 142 22.94 -25.26 -1.66
C TYR A 142 24.01 -25.98 -0.85
N ARG A 143 24.24 -25.56 0.40
CA ARG A 143 25.18 -26.24 1.28
C ARG A 143 24.78 -27.68 1.59
N ASP A 144 23.50 -28.01 1.42
CA ASP A 144 22.93 -29.32 1.71
C ASP A 144 21.89 -29.69 0.65
N LEU A 145 22.38 -30.19 -0.50
CA LEU A 145 21.54 -30.53 -1.64
C LEU A 145 20.53 -31.65 -1.35
N ASP A 146 20.81 -32.51 -0.36
CA ASP A 146 19.91 -33.60 0.04
C ASP A 146 18.65 -33.10 0.75
N ASN A 147 18.71 -31.88 1.33
CA ASN A 147 17.63 -31.28 2.10
C ASN A 147 16.99 -30.05 1.42
N VAL A 148 17.18 -29.86 0.11
CA VAL A 148 16.60 -28.69 -0.59
C VAL A 148 15.07 -28.71 -0.51
N PRO A 149 14.41 -27.59 -0.11
CA PRO A 149 12.96 -27.56 0.01
C PRO A 149 12.27 -27.64 -1.36
N ARG A 150 11.01 -28.10 -1.39
CA ARG A 150 10.21 -28.26 -2.64
C ARG A 150 10.20 -27.01 -3.52
N TYR A 151 10.14 -25.83 -2.91
CA TYR A 151 10.11 -24.54 -3.60
C TYR A 151 11.50 -23.91 -3.74
N GLY A 152 12.58 -24.66 -3.51
CA GLY A 152 13.95 -24.12 -3.45
C GLY A 152 14.37 -23.37 -4.71
N ILE A 153 14.02 -23.87 -5.91
CA ILE A 153 14.40 -23.21 -7.16
C ILE A 153 13.71 -21.85 -7.35
N THR A 154 12.41 -21.75 -7.08
CA THR A 154 11.66 -20.49 -7.18
C THR A 154 11.92 -19.57 -5.98
N GLY A 155 12.34 -20.12 -4.85
CA GLY A 155 12.68 -19.38 -3.65
C GLY A 155 14.01 -18.63 -3.72
N ILE A 156 15.01 -19.14 -4.45
CA ILE A 156 16.37 -18.57 -4.46
C ILE A 156 16.87 -18.10 -5.84
N SER A 157 16.08 -18.29 -6.90
CA SER A 157 16.47 -17.84 -8.24
C SER A 157 16.43 -16.31 -8.34
N ARG A 158 17.53 -15.70 -8.83
CA ARG A 158 17.62 -14.25 -9.09
C ARG A 158 16.54 -13.77 -10.06
N ALA A 159 16.29 -14.52 -11.12
CA ALA A 159 15.23 -14.19 -12.07
C ALA A 159 13.87 -14.09 -11.37
N VAL A 160 13.62 -14.98 -10.41
CA VAL A 160 12.35 -14.99 -9.66
C VAL A 160 12.24 -13.80 -8.70
N THR A 161 13.34 -13.18 -8.25
CA THR A 161 13.25 -11.98 -7.38
C THR A 161 12.48 -10.84 -8.06
N ALA A 162 12.72 -10.56 -9.34
CA ALA A 162 11.94 -9.58 -10.11
C ALA A 162 10.59 -10.17 -10.57
N ASN A 163 10.62 -11.39 -11.14
CA ASN A 163 9.43 -11.99 -11.73
C ASN A 163 8.32 -12.26 -10.71
N ARG A 164 8.66 -12.51 -9.44
CA ARG A 164 7.67 -12.72 -8.37
C ARG A 164 6.92 -11.43 -8.07
N VAL A 165 7.56 -10.26 -8.17
CA VAL A 165 6.87 -8.97 -8.06
C VAL A 165 5.85 -8.86 -9.20
N SER A 166 6.26 -9.04 -10.46
CA SER A 166 5.33 -9.01 -11.60
C SER A 166 4.19 -10.03 -11.44
N PHE A 167 4.48 -11.23 -10.96
CA PHE A 167 3.49 -12.28 -10.75
C PHE A 167 2.46 -11.92 -9.66
N VAL A 168 2.92 -11.46 -8.50
CA VAL A 168 2.05 -11.16 -7.35
C VAL A 168 1.15 -9.95 -7.62
N PHE A 169 1.70 -8.92 -8.28
CA PHE A 169 0.97 -7.70 -8.61
C PHE A 169 0.25 -7.74 -9.97
N ASP A 170 0.38 -8.86 -10.70
CA ASP A 170 -0.25 -9.09 -12.00
C ASP A 170 0.17 -8.06 -13.07
N TRP A 171 1.47 -7.84 -13.20
CA TRP A 171 2.05 -6.88 -14.14
C TRP A 171 2.67 -7.57 -15.35
N HIS A 172 2.56 -6.92 -16.51
CA HIS A 172 2.92 -7.49 -17.81
C HIS A 172 3.97 -6.69 -18.58
N GLY A 173 4.63 -5.71 -17.95
CA GLY A 173 5.82 -5.06 -18.50
C GLY A 173 7.08 -5.94 -18.35
N PRO A 174 8.25 -5.46 -18.83
CA PRO A 174 9.52 -6.16 -18.66
C PRO A 174 9.82 -6.44 -17.19
N SER A 175 10.36 -7.63 -16.88
CA SER A 175 10.72 -8.03 -15.51
C SER A 175 12.16 -8.55 -15.51
N GLU A 176 13.08 -7.73 -15.00
CA GLU A 176 14.53 -7.92 -15.14
C GLU A 176 15.23 -7.92 -13.79
N ASN A 177 16.09 -8.92 -13.58
CA ASN A 177 17.11 -8.90 -12.52
C ASN A 177 18.47 -8.59 -13.15
N ILE A 178 19.12 -7.54 -12.67
CA ILE A 178 20.36 -6.99 -13.20
C ILE A 178 21.45 -7.14 -12.14
N ASP A 179 22.58 -7.71 -12.55
CA ASP A 179 23.81 -7.78 -11.76
C ASP A 179 24.96 -7.13 -12.52
N THR A 180 25.31 -5.93 -12.08
CA THR A 180 26.54 -5.23 -12.45
C THR A 180 27.35 -4.89 -11.19
N ALA A 181 27.31 -5.79 -10.19
CA ALA A 181 27.84 -5.59 -8.85
C ALA A 181 27.26 -4.33 -8.17
N CYS A 182 28.09 -3.45 -7.61
CA CYS A 182 27.65 -2.27 -6.86
C CYS A 182 26.82 -1.25 -7.68
N SER A 183 26.88 -1.29 -9.02
CA SER A 183 26.08 -0.40 -9.89
C SER A 183 24.73 -0.97 -10.30
N SER A 184 24.40 -2.20 -9.89
CA SER A 184 23.22 -2.96 -10.36
C SER A 184 21.92 -2.16 -10.36
N SER A 185 21.57 -1.52 -9.25
CA SER A 185 20.31 -0.76 -9.15
C SER A 185 20.27 0.54 -9.95
N LEU A 186 21.41 1.18 -10.27
CA LEU A 186 21.41 2.32 -11.20
C LEU A 186 21.35 1.89 -12.66
N VAL A 187 21.91 0.73 -12.99
CA VAL A 187 21.73 0.13 -14.32
C VAL A 187 20.27 -0.31 -14.50
N ALA A 188 19.65 -0.86 -13.46
CA ALA A 188 18.21 -1.14 -13.43
C ALA A 188 17.37 0.12 -13.64
N LEU A 189 17.73 1.24 -12.99
CA LEU A 189 17.08 2.52 -13.23
C LEU A 189 17.26 3.00 -14.68
N HIS A 190 18.45 2.84 -15.24
CA HIS A 190 18.70 3.17 -16.65
C HIS A 190 17.81 2.37 -17.60
N HIS A 191 17.69 1.06 -17.40
CA HIS A 191 16.83 0.18 -18.20
C HIS A 191 15.35 0.60 -18.07
N ALA A 192 14.88 0.89 -16.86
CA ALA A 192 13.52 1.37 -16.64
C ALA A 192 13.23 2.69 -17.38
N VAL A 193 14.18 3.64 -17.35
CA VAL A 193 14.07 4.89 -18.10
C VAL A 193 13.99 4.64 -19.61
N GLN A 194 14.77 3.69 -20.14
CA GLN A 194 14.67 3.33 -21.56
C GLN A 194 13.34 2.65 -21.88
N ALA A 195 12.85 1.73 -21.05
CA ALA A 195 11.59 1.03 -21.25
C ALA A 195 10.38 1.98 -21.25
N LEU A 196 10.35 2.95 -20.33
CA LEU A 196 9.31 4.00 -20.30
C LEU A 196 9.35 4.86 -21.57
N ARG A 197 10.54 5.35 -21.96
CA ARG A 197 10.71 6.17 -23.18
C ARG A 197 10.44 5.38 -24.46
N GLY A 198 10.71 4.07 -24.43
CA GLY A 198 10.43 3.13 -25.52
C GLY A 198 8.98 2.66 -25.57
N ASN A 199 8.13 3.06 -24.63
CA ASN A 199 6.74 2.62 -24.51
C ASN A 199 6.59 1.09 -24.33
N GLU A 200 7.62 0.44 -23.78
CA GLU A 200 7.60 -0.97 -23.35
C GLU A 200 6.94 -1.12 -21.97
N ALA A 201 6.90 -0.03 -21.19
CA ALA A 201 6.21 0.04 -19.91
C ALA A 201 5.49 1.40 -19.75
N ASP A 202 4.32 1.39 -19.10
CA ASP A 202 3.54 2.61 -18.76
C ASP A 202 3.97 3.21 -17.40
N MET A 203 4.49 2.34 -16.54
CA MET A 203 5.05 2.61 -15.23
C MET A 203 6.18 1.60 -15.00
N ALA A 204 7.20 1.96 -14.23
CA ALA A 204 8.22 1.00 -13.82
C ALA A 204 8.50 1.07 -12.32
N VAL A 205 8.67 -0.10 -11.72
CA VAL A 205 9.18 -0.28 -10.37
C VAL A 205 10.67 -0.59 -10.47
N VAL A 206 11.49 0.27 -9.90
CA VAL A 206 12.94 0.09 -9.86
C VAL A 206 13.36 -0.19 -8.43
N ALA A 207 14.05 -1.30 -8.23
CA ALA A 207 14.41 -1.73 -6.88
C ALA A 207 15.87 -2.15 -6.77
N GLY A 208 16.37 -2.17 -5.54
CA GLY A 208 17.64 -2.75 -5.18
C GLY A 208 17.52 -3.52 -3.88
N VAL A 209 18.17 -4.70 -3.81
CA VAL A 209 18.18 -5.55 -2.61
C VAL A 209 19.60 -5.96 -2.24
N ASN A 210 19.87 -6.04 -0.94
CA ASN A 210 21.06 -6.66 -0.38
C ASN A 210 20.82 -7.14 1.05
N LEU A 211 21.18 -8.38 1.36
CA LEU A 211 21.15 -8.93 2.73
C LEU A 211 22.41 -9.73 3.04
N ILE A 212 22.78 -9.75 4.33
CA ILE A 212 23.98 -10.44 4.83
C ILE A 212 23.51 -11.64 5.66
N LEU A 213 23.54 -12.84 5.08
CA LEU A 213 22.99 -14.05 5.72
C LEU A 213 24.07 -15.09 6.06
N ASN A 214 25.22 -15.05 5.38
CA ASN A 214 26.32 -16.00 5.57
C ASN A 214 27.71 -15.29 5.57
N PRO A 215 28.80 -15.97 6.00
CA PRO A 215 30.15 -15.38 6.05
C PRO A 215 30.92 -15.41 4.73
N ASP A 216 30.44 -16.12 3.71
CA ASP A 216 31.19 -16.47 2.51
C ASP A 216 31.56 -15.21 1.70
N MET A 217 30.62 -14.28 1.50
CA MET A 217 30.92 -13.01 0.83
C MET A 217 31.94 -12.16 1.61
N PHE A 218 31.90 -12.15 2.95
CA PHE A 218 32.95 -11.49 3.75
C PHE A 218 34.33 -12.12 3.49
N ILE A 219 34.41 -13.45 3.47
CA ILE A 219 35.65 -14.19 3.20
C ILE A 219 36.17 -13.94 1.78
N LEU A 220 35.28 -13.84 0.80
CA LEU A 220 35.66 -13.58 -0.60
C LEU A 220 36.18 -12.15 -0.76
N GLU A 221 35.47 -11.16 -0.23
CA GLU A 221 35.82 -9.74 -0.41
C GLU A 221 37.06 -9.32 0.40
N SER A 222 37.30 -9.93 1.57
CA SER A 222 38.57 -9.74 2.31
C SER A 222 39.80 -10.18 1.52
N LYS A 223 39.66 -11.08 0.53
CA LYS A 223 40.78 -11.56 -0.30
C LYS A 223 40.98 -10.74 -1.57
N VAL A 224 40.00 -9.93 -1.98
CA VAL A 224 40.12 -9.12 -3.20
C VAL A 224 41.11 -8.00 -2.93
N SER A 225 42.25 -8.03 -3.62
CA SER A 225 43.30 -7.03 -3.48
C SER A 225 43.41 -6.12 -4.71
N PHE A 226 43.55 -4.82 -4.49
CA PHE A 226 43.91 -3.89 -5.55
C PHE A 226 45.43 -3.89 -5.76
N PRO A 227 45.94 -4.13 -6.99
CA PRO A 227 47.37 -4.02 -7.25
C PRO A 227 47.86 -2.58 -7.00
N HIS A 228 49.03 -2.44 -6.38
CA HIS A 228 49.67 -1.14 -6.17
C HIS A 228 49.97 -0.46 -7.51
N LEU A 229 49.33 0.68 -7.79
CA LEU A 229 49.71 1.59 -8.88
C LEU A 229 50.94 2.42 -8.46
N PHE A 230 52.10 1.77 -8.32
CA PHE A 230 53.37 2.47 -8.48
C PHE A 230 53.82 2.34 -9.93
N HIS A 231 53.43 3.30 -10.76
CA HIS A 231 54.21 3.60 -11.95
C HIS A 231 55.51 4.28 -11.48
N THR A 232 56.53 3.49 -11.14
CA THR A 232 57.89 4.01 -11.22
C THR A 232 58.28 3.98 -12.70
N SER A 233 58.33 5.15 -13.31
CA SER A 233 58.95 5.40 -14.62
C SER A 233 60.48 5.15 -14.62
N ASN A 234 61.00 4.28 -13.75
CA ASN A 234 62.42 3.98 -13.58
C ASN A 234 62.77 2.48 -13.68
N ALA A 235 61.82 1.57 -13.92
CA ALA A 235 62.14 0.15 -14.06
C ALA A 235 62.93 -0.20 -15.35
N LEU A 236 63.06 0.75 -16.29
CA LEU A 236 63.89 0.59 -17.49
C LEU A 236 65.32 1.18 -17.35
N SER A 237 65.64 1.90 -16.27
CA SER A 237 66.98 2.48 -16.07
C SER A 237 67.90 1.69 -15.12
N LEU A 238 67.39 0.66 -14.43
CA LEU A 238 68.14 -0.15 -13.47
C LEU A 238 68.70 -1.48 -14.04
N ARG A 239 68.97 -1.55 -15.35
CA ARG A 239 69.78 -2.64 -15.94
C ARG A 239 71.31 -2.39 -15.87
N HIS A 240 71.75 -1.27 -15.31
CA HIS A 240 73.17 -0.95 -15.17
C HIS A 240 73.55 -0.40 -13.77
N SER A 241 73.43 -1.23 -12.72
CA SER A 241 74.48 -1.26 -11.70
C SER A 241 74.42 -2.57 -10.92
N ARG A 242 75.47 -3.39 -11.07
CA ARG A 242 75.79 -4.46 -10.13
C ARG A 242 76.49 -3.79 -8.94
N LYS A 243 75.82 -3.78 -7.77
CA LYS A 243 76.35 -3.81 -6.40
C LYS A 243 75.38 -3.08 -5.47
N HIS A 244 74.45 -3.82 -4.85
CA HIS A 244 73.98 -3.53 -3.50
C HIS A 244 73.47 -4.83 -2.86
N THR A 245 73.69 -4.93 -1.56
CA THR A 245 73.62 -6.11 -0.68
C THR A 245 72.19 -6.62 -0.48
N GLY A 246 72.04 -7.94 -0.43
CA GLY A 246 70.75 -8.66 -0.48
C GLY A 246 69.81 -8.56 0.73
N GLU A 247 69.98 -7.57 1.62
CA GLU A 247 69.08 -7.35 2.77
C GLU A 247 68.06 -6.21 2.55
N GLU A 248 68.36 -5.19 1.74
CA GLU A 248 67.41 -4.08 1.48
C GLU A 248 66.34 -4.43 0.43
N THR A 249 66.59 -5.41 -0.44
CA THR A 249 65.60 -5.85 -1.44
C THR A 249 64.50 -6.72 -0.83
N LEU A 250 64.77 -7.43 0.27
CA LEU A 250 63.78 -8.27 0.96
C LEU A 250 62.82 -7.43 1.82
N LEU A 251 63.28 -6.31 2.39
CA LEU A 251 62.43 -5.38 3.14
C LEU A 251 61.47 -4.58 2.24
N ALA A 252 61.85 -4.26 1.00
CA ALA A 252 60.96 -3.58 0.04
C ALA A 252 59.86 -4.51 -0.53
N PHE A 253 60.04 -5.83 -0.49
CA PHE A 253 59.00 -6.81 -0.84
C PHE A 253 58.12 -7.21 0.36
N ALA A 254 58.60 -7.03 1.60
CA ALA A 254 57.89 -7.39 2.83
C ALA A 254 56.81 -6.36 3.26
N ASP A 255 56.83 -5.14 2.71
CA ASP A 255 55.84 -4.09 2.99
C ASP A 255 54.66 -4.06 1.96
N CYS A 256 54.46 -5.18 1.24
CA CYS A 256 53.36 -5.38 0.29
C CYS A 256 52.14 -6.05 0.96
N SER A 257 51.58 -5.40 1.99
CA SER A 257 50.24 -5.75 2.49
C SER A 257 49.22 -5.41 1.41
N SER A 258 48.72 -6.43 0.71
CA SER A 258 47.74 -6.30 -0.36
C SER A 258 46.52 -5.47 0.10
N LEU A 259 46.19 -4.38 -0.61
CA LEU A 259 45.07 -3.49 -0.25
C LEU A 259 43.72 -4.18 -0.50
N GLN A 260 42.99 -4.49 0.56
CA GLN A 260 41.75 -5.27 0.50
C GLN A 260 40.52 -4.41 0.21
N MET A 261 39.44 -5.04 -0.26
CA MET A 261 38.21 -4.34 -0.66
C MET A 261 37.33 -3.93 0.53
N LEU A 262 37.27 -4.78 1.57
CA LEU A 262 36.55 -4.49 2.81
C LEU A 262 37.37 -3.61 3.75
N SER A 263 36.68 -2.71 4.45
CA SER A 263 37.24 -1.89 5.51
C SER A 263 37.39 -2.71 6.80
N PRO A 264 38.62 -2.93 7.31
CA PRO A 264 38.85 -3.58 8.59
C PRO A 264 38.25 -2.79 9.77
N SER A 265 38.19 -1.45 9.64
CA SER A 265 37.56 -0.59 10.65
C SER A 265 36.03 -0.73 10.68
N GLY A 266 35.43 -1.25 9.60
CA GLY A 266 33.99 -1.47 9.50
C GLY A 266 33.20 -0.21 9.11
N TYR A 267 33.86 0.81 8.56
CA TYR A 267 33.25 2.08 8.16
C TYR A 267 33.57 2.42 6.70
N CYS A 268 32.69 3.20 6.04
CA CYS A 268 33.00 3.78 4.73
C CYS A 268 33.57 5.19 4.92
N HIS A 269 34.89 5.33 4.90
CA HIS A 269 35.60 6.61 5.10
C HIS A 269 35.77 7.39 3.79
N MET A 270 34.65 7.83 3.17
CA MET A 270 34.69 8.56 1.88
C MET A 270 35.63 9.76 1.94
N TRP A 271 36.65 9.75 1.07
CA TRP A 271 37.63 10.82 0.81
C TRP A 271 38.48 11.22 2.03
N ASP A 272 38.36 10.49 3.13
CA ASP A 272 39.08 10.71 4.37
C ASP A 272 40.46 10.01 4.30
N GLN A 273 41.44 10.52 5.05
CA GLN A 273 42.78 9.95 5.15
C GLN A 273 42.77 8.52 5.74
N ARG A 274 41.71 8.14 6.44
CA ARG A 274 41.47 6.80 7.01
C ARG A 274 40.87 5.79 6.04
N ALA A 275 40.58 6.17 4.79
CA ALA A 275 40.09 5.28 3.74
C ALA A 275 40.88 3.95 3.68
N ASP A 276 40.20 2.85 4.02
CA ASP A 276 40.77 1.51 4.17
C ASP A 276 39.92 0.40 3.50
N GLY A 277 38.85 0.78 2.78
CA GLY A 277 37.89 -0.13 2.16
C GLY A 277 36.46 0.34 2.37
N TYR A 278 35.47 -0.51 2.07
CA TYR A 278 34.07 -0.24 2.42
C TYR A 278 33.52 -1.22 3.45
N ALA A 279 32.47 -0.79 4.15
CA ALA A 279 31.71 -1.61 5.07
C ALA A 279 30.43 -2.11 4.42
N ARG A 280 30.17 -3.42 4.45
CA ARG A 280 28.94 -4.00 3.90
C ARG A 280 27.71 -3.51 4.67
N GLY A 281 26.64 -3.24 3.95
CA GLY A 281 25.34 -2.86 4.49
C GLY A 281 24.20 -3.67 3.90
N GLU A 282 23.18 -3.93 4.70
CA GLU A 282 21.92 -4.50 4.24
C GLU A 282 20.99 -3.39 3.76
N GLY A 283 20.06 -3.69 2.86
CA GLY A 283 19.06 -2.71 2.45
C GLY A 283 18.15 -3.17 1.33
N VAL A 284 16.91 -2.69 1.38
CA VAL A 284 15.95 -2.74 0.27
C VAL A 284 15.47 -1.33 0.00
N ALA A 285 15.42 -0.93 -1.26
CA ALA A 285 14.89 0.37 -1.67
C ALA A 285 14.19 0.26 -3.02
N VAL A 286 13.08 0.98 -3.15
CA VAL A 286 12.19 0.93 -4.30
C VAL A 286 11.80 2.35 -4.74
N LEU A 287 11.81 2.59 -6.04
CA LEU A 287 11.22 3.76 -6.69
C LEU A 287 10.10 3.31 -7.63
N VAL A 288 8.99 4.04 -7.60
CA VAL A 288 7.97 3.98 -8.64
C VAL A 288 8.20 5.15 -9.58
N VAL A 289 8.37 4.86 -10.86
CA VAL A 289 8.69 5.86 -11.88
C VAL A 289 7.75 5.79 -13.08
N LYS A 290 7.41 6.95 -13.63
CA LYS A 290 6.57 7.12 -14.81
C LYS A 290 7.17 8.19 -15.70
N THR A 291 6.77 8.27 -16.96
CA THR A 291 7.08 9.50 -17.70
C THR A 291 6.40 10.68 -17.00
N LEU A 292 7.03 11.86 -17.03
CA LEU A 292 6.44 13.02 -16.36
C LEU A 292 5.07 13.36 -16.95
N GLN A 293 4.90 13.19 -18.27
CA GLN A 293 3.62 13.42 -18.91
C GLN A 293 2.52 12.53 -18.30
N GLN A 294 2.79 11.23 -18.14
CA GLN A 294 1.83 10.30 -17.56
C GLN A 294 1.56 10.61 -16.08
N ALA A 295 2.59 10.92 -15.30
CA ALA A 295 2.42 11.31 -13.89
C ALA A 295 1.51 12.54 -13.72
N LEU A 296 1.62 13.53 -14.62
CA LEU A 296 0.75 14.71 -14.62
C LEU A 296 -0.68 14.40 -15.05
N MET A 297 -0.88 13.47 -15.99
CA MET A 297 -2.22 13.03 -16.41
C MET A 297 -2.95 12.32 -15.28
N ASP A 298 -2.24 11.45 -14.55
CA ASP A 298 -2.80 10.61 -13.50
C ASP A 298 -2.88 11.32 -12.13
N ASN A 299 -2.55 12.61 -12.11
CA ASN A 299 -2.51 13.45 -10.91
C ASN A 299 -1.63 12.82 -9.80
N ASP A 300 -0.51 12.22 -10.20
CA ASP A 300 0.43 11.60 -9.28
C ASP A 300 1.23 12.67 -8.54
N ARG A 301 1.59 12.36 -7.29
CA ARG A 301 2.62 13.13 -6.59
C ARG A 301 3.95 12.92 -7.30
N ILE A 302 4.73 13.98 -7.46
CA ILE A 302 6.10 13.89 -7.99
C ILE A 302 7.07 14.23 -6.85
N GLU A 303 7.96 13.30 -6.52
CA GLU A 303 9.01 13.47 -5.52
C GLU A 303 10.21 14.23 -6.08
N CYS A 304 10.66 13.83 -7.27
CA CYS A 304 11.70 14.49 -8.04
C CYS A 304 11.61 14.07 -9.52
N ILE A 305 12.40 14.72 -10.38
CA ILE A 305 12.53 14.38 -11.79
C ILE A 305 13.88 13.71 -12.02
N ILE A 306 13.88 12.55 -12.68
CA ILE A 306 15.07 11.96 -13.31
C ILE A 306 15.20 12.61 -14.69
N ARG A 307 16.18 13.51 -14.81
CA ARG A 307 16.45 14.25 -16.04
C ARG A 307 17.08 13.35 -17.09
N GLU A 308 18.09 12.57 -16.69
CA GLU A 308 18.78 11.64 -17.57
C GLU A 308 19.56 10.58 -16.79
N THR A 309 19.80 9.45 -17.45
CA THR A 309 20.65 8.36 -16.95
C THR A 309 21.69 7.98 -18.01
N GLY A 310 22.87 7.52 -17.55
CA GLY A 310 23.89 7.00 -18.43
C GLY A 310 24.63 5.82 -17.81
N VAL A 311 25.09 4.92 -18.66
CA VAL A 311 25.91 3.75 -18.28
C VAL A 311 27.09 3.63 -19.25
N ASN A 312 28.28 3.28 -18.74
CA ASN A 312 29.44 2.88 -19.55
C ASN A 312 30.30 1.83 -18.82
N GLN A 313 31.47 1.50 -19.40
CA GLN A 313 32.40 0.49 -18.87
C GLN A 313 33.85 1.00 -18.93
N ASN A 314 34.64 0.68 -17.91
CA ASN A 314 36.06 0.99 -17.74
C ASN A 314 37.00 0.34 -18.79
N GLY A 315 36.57 -0.75 -19.43
CA GLY A 315 37.36 -1.45 -20.44
C GLY A 315 38.68 -2.02 -19.90
N THR A 316 39.66 -2.29 -20.78
CA THR A 316 40.94 -2.91 -20.40
C THR A 316 42.01 -1.93 -19.93
N SER A 317 41.80 -0.63 -20.13
CA SER A 317 42.80 0.43 -19.91
C SER A 317 43.02 0.79 -18.43
N SER A 318 42.34 0.14 -17.49
CA SER A 318 42.40 0.42 -16.05
C SER A 318 43.51 -0.32 -15.30
N GLY A 319 44.17 -1.31 -15.90
CA GLY A 319 45.25 -2.08 -15.24
C GLY A 319 44.77 -3.21 -14.31
N GLY A 320 43.47 -3.52 -14.34
CA GLY A 320 42.84 -4.64 -13.63
C GLY A 320 41.31 -4.55 -13.68
N ILE A 321 40.62 -5.68 -13.54
CA ILE A 321 39.14 -5.72 -13.64
C ILE A 321 38.45 -4.86 -12.57
N THR A 322 39.01 -4.82 -11.36
CA THR A 322 38.50 -4.06 -10.22
C THR A 322 39.00 -2.61 -10.17
N VAL A 323 39.94 -2.23 -11.03
CA VAL A 323 40.55 -0.90 -10.96
C VAL A 323 39.65 0.15 -11.62
N PRO A 324 39.30 1.24 -10.93
CA PRO A 324 38.44 2.30 -11.47
C PRO A 324 39.18 3.14 -12.53
N ASN A 325 38.44 3.74 -13.46
CA ASN A 325 39.00 4.58 -14.52
C ASN A 325 38.39 5.99 -14.54
N ALA A 326 39.13 6.96 -13.97
CA ALA A 326 38.69 8.34 -13.86
C ALA A 326 38.33 8.97 -15.22
N LYS A 327 39.03 8.65 -16.31
CA LYS A 327 38.75 9.22 -17.64
C LYS A 327 37.39 8.78 -18.16
N LEU A 328 37.05 7.51 -17.96
CA LEU A 328 35.78 6.94 -18.42
C LEU A 328 34.62 7.35 -17.52
N GLN A 329 34.86 7.56 -16.23
CA GLN A 329 33.89 8.20 -15.33
C GLN A 329 33.61 9.66 -15.73
N THR A 330 34.64 10.45 -16.08
CA THR A 330 34.45 11.81 -16.62
C THR A 330 33.65 11.78 -17.92
N ALA A 331 33.98 10.87 -18.85
CA ALA A 331 33.27 10.73 -20.11
C ALA A 331 31.79 10.38 -19.90
N LEU A 332 31.50 9.50 -18.94
CA LEU A 332 30.13 9.15 -18.55
C LEU A 332 29.36 10.40 -18.12
N ILE A 333 29.87 11.14 -17.11
CA ILE A 333 29.22 12.35 -16.58
C ILE A 333 28.93 13.33 -17.72
N LYS A 334 29.95 13.69 -18.52
CA LYS A 334 29.80 14.63 -19.64
C LYS A 334 28.76 14.16 -20.66
N SER A 335 28.78 12.88 -21.02
CA SER A 335 27.86 12.33 -22.01
C SER A 335 26.41 12.34 -21.51
N THR A 336 26.17 12.07 -20.23
CA THR A 336 24.83 12.07 -19.64
C THR A 336 24.24 13.48 -19.59
N TYR A 337 25.03 14.49 -19.19
CA TYR A 337 24.61 15.89 -19.25
C TYR A 337 24.30 16.34 -20.70
N ALA A 338 25.17 15.99 -21.65
CA ALA A 338 24.99 16.35 -23.06
C ALA A 338 23.73 15.72 -23.69
N LYS A 339 23.34 14.50 -23.28
CA LYS A 339 22.13 13.81 -23.76
C LYS A 339 20.86 14.61 -23.48
N CYS A 340 20.74 15.19 -22.30
CA CYS A 340 19.57 15.99 -21.91
C CYS A 340 19.73 17.51 -22.16
N GLY A 341 20.76 17.90 -22.90
CA GLY A 341 21.01 19.28 -23.32
C GLY A 341 21.59 20.19 -22.24
N LEU A 342 22.21 19.63 -21.20
CA LEU A 342 22.89 20.38 -20.15
C LEU A 342 24.40 20.40 -20.37
N ASP A 343 25.06 21.50 -20.02
CA ASP A 343 26.51 21.63 -19.96
C ASP A 343 26.99 21.56 -18.50
N PRO A 344 27.74 20.52 -18.09
CA PRO A 344 28.22 20.39 -16.72
C PRO A 344 29.27 21.46 -16.35
N THR A 345 29.88 22.14 -17.32
CA THR A 345 30.83 23.24 -17.05
C THR A 345 30.13 24.58 -16.80
N ASN A 346 28.85 24.69 -17.20
CA ASN A 346 28.03 25.86 -16.95
C ASN A 346 27.40 25.79 -15.55
N ALA A 347 27.68 26.80 -14.72
CA ALA A 347 27.23 26.85 -13.33
C ALA A 347 25.71 26.81 -13.13
N ARG A 348 24.94 27.33 -14.09
CA ARG A 348 23.47 27.32 -14.06
C ARG A 348 22.87 25.97 -14.45
N GLN A 349 23.63 25.17 -15.20
CA GLN A 349 23.19 23.88 -15.75
C GLN A 349 23.77 22.67 -15.02
N ARG A 350 24.89 22.83 -14.30
CA ARG A 350 25.46 21.78 -13.44
C ARG A 350 24.61 21.49 -12.21
N CYS A 351 24.92 20.40 -11.52
CA CYS A 351 24.34 20.10 -10.21
C CYS A 351 24.99 20.96 -9.11
N GLN A 352 24.26 21.19 -8.02
CA GLN A 352 24.80 21.80 -6.81
C GLN A 352 25.23 20.76 -5.77
N TYR A 353 24.66 19.56 -5.88
CA TYR A 353 24.98 18.42 -5.03
C TYR A 353 25.37 17.21 -5.86
N PHE A 354 26.40 16.49 -5.41
CA PHE A 354 26.88 15.26 -6.03
C PHE A 354 26.90 14.13 -4.98
N GLU A 355 26.04 13.16 -5.16
CA GLU A 355 26.04 11.92 -4.41
C GLU A 355 26.99 10.92 -5.10
N ALA A 356 28.20 10.81 -4.56
CA ALA A 356 29.28 10.02 -5.10
C ALA A 356 29.08 8.52 -4.84
N HIS A 357 29.81 7.68 -5.58
CA HIS A 357 29.96 6.28 -5.22
C HIS A 357 30.67 6.16 -3.87
N GLY A 358 31.78 6.90 -3.66
CA GLY A 358 32.35 7.25 -2.35
C GLY A 358 32.39 6.10 -1.36
N THR A 359 33.16 5.05 -1.67
CA THR A 359 33.22 3.82 -0.88
C THR A 359 34.24 3.85 0.25
N GLY A 360 35.16 4.84 0.28
CA GLY A 360 36.26 4.84 1.24
C GLY A 360 37.43 3.98 0.77
N THR A 361 37.54 3.70 -0.53
CA THR A 361 38.61 2.87 -1.09
C THR A 361 39.79 3.74 -1.52
N ARG A 362 41.02 3.32 -1.19
CA ARG A 362 42.25 4.09 -1.48
C ARG A 362 42.46 4.39 -2.97
N ALA A 363 42.02 3.49 -3.85
CA ALA A 363 42.12 3.66 -5.30
C ALA A 363 40.88 4.34 -5.91
N GLY A 364 39.67 4.02 -5.42
CA GLY A 364 38.42 4.54 -5.98
C GLY A 364 38.16 5.99 -5.66
N ASP A 365 38.37 6.39 -4.42
CA ASP A 365 38.04 7.74 -3.96
C ASP A 365 38.83 8.84 -4.72
N PRO A 366 40.16 8.73 -4.92
CA PRO A 366 40.91 9.68 -5.75
C PRO A 366 40.49 9.67 -7.22
N ALA A 367 40.19 8.51 -7.79
CA ALA A 367 39.78 8.37 -9.18
C ALA A 367 38.42 9.06 -9.43
N GLU A 368 37.46 8.87 -8.51
CA GLU A 368 36.15 9.49 -8.59
C GLU A 368 36.23 11.01 -8.37
N ALA A 369 36.96 11.47 -7.35
CA ALA A 369 37.16 12.91 -7.10
C ALA A 369 37.78 13.61 -8.31
N LYS A 370 38.80 12.98 -8.93
CA LYS A 370 39.39 13.46 -10.18
C LYS A 370 38.36 13.50 -11.30
N ALA A 371 37.55 12.46 -11.45
CA ALA A 371 36.57 12.36 -12.52
C ALA A 371 35.49 13.46 -12.44
N ILE A 372 34.98 13.72 -11.22
CA ILE A 372 34.04 14.80 -10.93
C ILE A 372 34.69 16.15 -11.25
N ARG A 373 35.90 16.41 -10.74
CA ARG A 373 36.62 17.66 -11.01
C ARG A 373 36.84 17.89 -12.51
N ASP A 374 37.29 16.87 -13.26
CA ASP A 374 37.50 16.97 -14.71
C ASP A 374 36.19 17.12 -15.52
N ALA A 375 35.06 16.69 -14.97
CA ALA A 375 33.74 16.80 -15.59
C ALA A 375 33.17 18.22 -15.48
N PHE A 376 33.14 18.77 -14.27
CA PHE A 376 32.49 20.05 -13.97
C PHE A 376 33.46 21.25 -14.01
N PHE A 377 34.75 21.02 -13.75
CA PHE A 377 35.78 22.07 -13.66
C PHE A 377 37.05 21.69 -14.44
N PRO A 378 36.96 21.51 -15.78
CA PRO A 378 38.11 21.13 -16.60
C PRO A 378 39.18 22.24 -16.62
N ILE A 379 40.43 21.84 -16.73
CA ILE A 379 41.57 22.77 -16.94
C ILE A 379 41.56 23.22 -18.40
N LYS A 380 41.62 24.53 -18.66
CA LYS A 380 41.72 25.08 -20.02
C LYS A 380 43.11 24.79 -20.60
N ALA A 381 43.15 24.24 -21.81
CA ALA A 381 44.38 23.78 -22.45
C ALA A 381 45.38 24.91 -22.83
N HIS A 382 44.94 26.18 -22.87
CA HIS A 382 45.73 27.28 -23.42
C HIS A 382 46.53 28.09 -22.38
N ASP A 383 46.17 28.02 -21.08
CA ASP A 383 46.83 28.79 -20.02
C ASP A 383 46.98 28.02 -18.69
N ASN A 384 46.63 26.73 -18.66
CA ASN A 384 46.65 25.89 -17.46
C ASN A 384 45.80 26.43 -16.29
N ARG A 385 44.86 27.35 -16.55
CA ARG A 385 43.92 27.86 -15.55
C ARG A 385 42.65 27.00 -15.55
N LEU A 386 42.03 26.87 -14.38
CA LEU A 386 40.68 26.31 -14.27
C LEU A 386 39.70 27.24 -14.98
N CYS A 387 38.57 26.71 -15.46
CA CYS A 387 37.55 27.55 -16.07
C CYS A 387 37.12 28.65 -15.06
N ASP A 388 37.51 29.91 -15.34
CA ASP A 388 37.26 31.05 -14.48
C ASP A 388 35.77 31.17 -14.11
N GLY A 389 35.53 31.17 -12.80
CA GLY A 389 34.30 31.55 -12.15
C GLY A 389 34.63 31.86 -10.70
N ALA A 390 35.42 32.92 -10.47
CA ALA A 390 35.91 33.33 -9.14
C ALA A 390 34.80 33.69 -8.12
N ASP A 391 33.53 33.64 -8.53
CA ASP A 391 32.33 33.93 -7.74
C ASP A 391 31.40 32.70 -7.55
N GLN A 392 31.86 31.46 -7.74
CA GLN A 392 30.97 30.28 -7.70
C GLN A 392 31.22 29.37 -6.50
N GLU A 393 30.15 29.08 -5.76
CA GLU A 393 30.15 28.12 -4.63
C GLU A 393 30.66 26.73 -5.06
N ALA A 394 31.41 26.09 -4.15
CA ALA A 394 31.96 24.75 -4.36
C ALA A 394 30.83 23.72 -4.51
N LEU A 395 31.03 22.74 -5.41
CA LEU A 395 30.14 21.60 -5.57
C LEU A 395 30.20 20.74 -4.31
N GLN A 396 29.05 20.59 -3.64
CA GLN A 396 28.96 19.77 -2.44
C GLN A 396 28.92 18.29 -2.85
N VAL A 397 29.79 17.46 -2.28
CA VAL A 397 29.92 16.04 -2.62
C VAL A 397 29.81 15.18 -1.36
N GLY A 398 28.88 14.22 -1.36
CA GLY A 398 28.74 13.27 -0.25
C GLY A 398 28.47 11.84 -0.70
N SER A 399 28.41 10.93 0.26
CA SER A 399 28.05 9.52 0.06
C SER A 399 27.21 9.03 1.24
N VAL A 400 26.05 8.47 0.92
CA VAL A 400 25.12 7.80 1.83
C VAL A 400 25.79 6.62 2.54
N LYS A 401 26.83 6.04 1.94
CA LYS A 401 27.55 4.88 2.48
C LYS A 401 28.27 5.19 3.78
N THR A 402 28.58 6.46 4.03
CA THR A 402 29.12 6.92 5.33
C THR A 402 28.08 6.80 6.45
N VAL A 403 26.78 6.75 6.14
CA VAL A 403 25.70 6.73 7.13
C VAL A 403 25.09 5.33 7.28
N VAL A 404 24.86 4.63 6.18
CA VAL A 404 24.15 3.33 6.17
C VAL A 404 25.01 2.15 5.70
N GLY A 405 26.29 2.37 5.42
CA GLY A 405 27.18 1.36 4.82
C GLY A 405 26.96 1.20 3.32
N HIS A 406 27.66 0.24 2.70
CA HIS A 406 27.52 -0.05 1.28
C HIS A 406 26.51 -1.18 1.04
N GLN A 407 25.32 -0.85 0.53
CA GLN A 407 24.26 -1.83 0.22
C GLN A 407 24.45 -2.58 -1.10
N GLU A 408 25.69 -2.75 -1.56
CA GLU A 408 26.06 -3.52 -2.75
C GLU A 408 25.10 -3.29 -3.93
N GLY A 409 24.30 -4.29 -4.33
CA GLY A 409 23.34 -4.19 -5.43
C GLY A 409 22.31 -3.06 -5.27
N ALA A 410 21.93 -2.72 -4.04
CA ALA A 410 21.00 -1.64 -3.70
C ALA A 410 21.64 -0.27 -3.50
N ALA A 411 22.97 -0.16 -3.49
CA ALA A 411 23.66 1.08 -3.14
C ALA A 411 23.32 2.27 -4.04
N GLY A 412 23.08 2.00 -5.32
CA GLY A 412 22.71 2.99 -6.31
C GLY A 412 21.37 3.66 -6.04
N ILE A 413 20.33 2.85 -5.83
CA ILE A 413 18.97 3.38 -5.60
C ILE A 413 18.84 4.07 -4.23
N VAL A 414 19.58 3.60 -3.22
CA VAL A 414 19.66 4.28 -1.90
C VAL A 414 20.30 5.66 -2.03
N ALA A 415 21.33 5.79 -2.88
CA ALA A 415 21.93 7.09 -3.21
C ALA A 415 20.96 8.03 -3.94
N VAL A 416 20.13 7.51 -4.85
CA VAL A 416 19.04 8.26 -5.50
C VAL A 416 18.00 8.73 -4.48
N LEU A 417 17.61 7.88 -3.52
CA LEU A 417 16.69 8.27 -2.45
C LEU A 417 17.23 9.43 -1.61
N LYS A 418 18.50 9.36 -1.17
CA LYS A 418 19.13 10.46 -0.43
C LYS A 418 19.11 11.76 -1.24
N ALA A 419 19.47 11.72 -2.52
CA ALA A 419 19.48 12.89 -3.38
C ALA A 419 18.06 13.44 -3.63
N SER A 420 17.06 12.59 -3.83
CA SER A 420 15.64 12.98 -3.93
C SER A 420 15.14 13.66 -2.67
N LEU A 421 15.43 13.10 -1.48
CA LEU A 421 15.04 13.69 -0.20
C LEU A 421 15.72 15.04 0.03
N ALA A 422 17.00 15.16 -0.30
CA ALA A 422 17.75 16.42 -0.23
C ALA A 422 17.14 17.51 -1.15
N LEU A 423 16.71 17.15 -2.37
CA LEU A 423 16.01 18.05 -3.29
C LEU A 423 14.65 18.51 -2.76
N GLN A 424 13.87 17.58 -2.19
CA GLN A 424 12.54 17.85 -1.61
C GLN A 424 12.62 18.76 -0.39
N ARG A 425 13.66 18.59 0.43
CA ARG A 425 13.88 19.38 1.65
C ARG A 425 14.68 20.66 1.41
N ALA A 426 15.21 20.84 0.20
CA ALA A 426 16.12 21.92 -0.16
C ALA A 426 17.28 22.06 0.85
N GLN A 427 17.85 20.92 1.25
CA GLN A 427 18.93 20.81 2.23
C GLN A 427 19.91 19.71 1.83
N ILE A 428 21.21 19.92 2.08
CA ILE A 428 22.27 18.97 1.77
C ILE A 428 22.73 18.31 3.08
N PRO A 429 22.55 16.99 3.25
CA PRO A 429 22.91 16.30 4.49
C PRO A 429 24.43 16.11 4.65
N PRO A 430 24.92 16.07 5.89
CA PRO A 430 26.33 15.82 6.21
C PRO A 430 26.82 14.41 5.85
N ASN A 431 28.14 14.24 5.77
CA ASN A 431 28.83 12.96 5.74
C ASN A 431 29.36 12.63 7.14
N LEU A 432 29.03 11.44 7.64
CA LEU A 432 29.30 11.09 9.04
C LEU A 432 30.79 10.90 9.34
N HIS A 433 31.52 10.21 8.45
CA HIS A 433 32.89 9.76 8.71
C HIS A 433 33.96 10.53 7.92
N PHE A 434 33.92 11.87 8.00
CA PHE A 434 34.90 12.76 7.37
C PHE A 434 35.51 13.74 8.40
N GLU A 435 36.77 13.51 8.75
CA GLU A 435 37.56 14.33 9.68
C GLU A 435 38.75 15.00 8.99
N GLN A 436 39.51 14.23 8.19
CA GLN A 436 40.71 14.73 7.54
C GLN A 436 40.74 14.33 6.06
N LEU A 437 40.86 15.32 5.17
CA LEU A 437 40.96 15.08 3.72
C LEU A 437 42.20 14.26 3.36
N SER A 438 41.98 13.17 2.61
CA SER A 438 43.03 12.31 2.08
C SER A 438 44.02 13.08 1.20
N SER A 439 45.31 12.84 1.41
CA SER A 439 46.40 13.36 0.57
C SER A 439 46.26 13.00 -0.91
N SER A 440 45.64 11.84 -1.22
CA SER A 440 45.42 11.39 -2.61
C SER A 440 44.23 12.08 -3.29
N VAL A 441 43.27 12.59 -2.53
CA VAL A 441 42.10 13.32 -3.02
C VAL A 441 42.36 14.83 -3.10
N ARG A 442 43.23 15.35 -2.22
CA ARG A 442 43.59 16.78 -2.12
C ARG A 442 43.84 17.50 -3.46
N PRO A 443 44.52 16.91 -4.47
CA PRO A 443 44.75 17.58 -5.76
C PRO A 443 43.47 17.91 -6.55
N PHE A 444 42.33 17.28 -6.23
CA PHE A 444 41.07 17.45 -6.96
C PHE A 444 40.00 18.16 -6.14
N TYR A 445 40.28 18.43 -4.85
CA TYR A 445 39.30 18.91 -3.89
C TYR A 445 39.11 20.44 -3.95
N HIS A 446 40.11 21.20 -3.51
CA HIS A 446 40.00 22.66 -3.39
C HIS A 446 40.32 23.40 -4.71
N PRO A 447 39.64 24.53 -5.04
CA PRO A 447 38.51 25.17 -4.34
C PRO A 447 37.12 24.66 -4.77
N HIS A 448 37.04 23.66 -5.64
CA HIS A 448 35.82 23.39 -6.41
C HIS A 448 34.89 22.32 -5.84
N LEU A 449 35.41 21.39 -5.03
CA LEU A 449 34.67 20.31 -4.40
C LEU A 449 34.75 20.46 -2.88
N GLN A 450 33.65 20.15 -2.19
CA GLN A 450 33.59 20.20 -0.74
C GLN A 450 32.74 19.06 -0.18
N VAL A 451 33.22 18.38 0.87
CA VAL A 451 32.42 17.41 1.64
C VAL A 451 31.63 18.17 2.71
N PRO A 452 30.28 18.11 2.72
CA PRO A 452 29.48 18.68 3.80
C PRO A 452 29.64 17.85 5.07
N THR A 453 29.96 18.51 6.20
CA THR A 453 30.10 17.91 7.54
C THR A 453 29.03 18.36 8.53
N SER A 454 28.17 19.30 8.12
CA SER A 454 26.94 19.70 8.80
C SER A 454 25.79 19.77 7.80
N LEU A 455 24.54 19.83 8.28
CA LEU A 455 23.40 20.10 7.41
C LEU A 455 23.53 21.49 6.81
N LEU A 456 23.52 21.58 5.47
CA LEU A 456 23.61 22.84 4.75
C LEU A 456 22.28 23.17 4.08
N PRO A 457 21.86 24.45 4.02
CA PRO A 457 20.81 24.85 3.10
C PRO A 457 21.25 24.59 1.65
N TRP A 458 20.30 24.32 0.76
CA TRP A 458 20.63 24.24 -0.67
C TRP A 458 21.16 25.60 -1.16
N PRO A 459 22.20 25.62 -2.04
CA PRO A 459 22.68 26.85 -2.68
C PRO A 459 21.56 27.70 -3.29
N LYS A 460 21.67 29.02 -3.18
CA LYS A 460 20.68 29.95 -3.77
C LYS A 460 20.77 29.91 -5.30
N LEU A 461 19.64 29.71 -5.96
CA LEU A 461 19.53 29.61 -7.42
C LEU A 461 18.82 30.83 -8.01
N SER A 462 19.05 31.11 -9.30
CA SER A 462 18.33 32.16 -10.00
C SER A 462 16.86 31.77 -10.20
N SER A 463 15.96 32.74 -10.34
CA SER A 463 14.54 32.47 -10.59
C SER A 463 14.36 31.59 -11.84
N GLY A 464 13.65 30.47 -11.67
CA GLY A 464 13.41 29.47 -12.71
C GLY A 464 14.43 28.34 -12.81
N GLU A 465 15.57 28.37 -12.11
CA GLU A 465 16.54 27.26 -12.13
C GLU A 465 16.15 26.15 -11.12
N PRO A 466 15.95 24.89 -11.53
CA PRO A 466 15.63 23.82 -10.58
C PRO A 466 16.87 23.42 -9.79
N ARG A 467 16.66 22.99 -8.54
CA ARG A 467 17.71 22.32 -7.76
C ARG A 467 18.10 21.04 -8.46
N ARG A 468 19.40 20.78 -8.61
CA ARG A 468 19.90 19.64 -9.37
C ARG A 468 20.96 18.86 -8.61
N ALA A 469 20.80 17.55 -8.59
CA ALA A 469 21.75 16.61 -8.00
C ALA A 469 22.26 15.63 -9.05
N SER A 470 23.47 15.13 -8.85
CA SER A 470 24.04 14.00 -9.60
C SER A 470 24.24 12.81 -8.68
N VAL A 471 24.08 11.58 -9.20
CA VAL A 471 24.31 10.34 -8.46
C VAL A 471 25.22 9.40 -9.25
N ASN A 472 26.26 8.86 -8.62
CA ASN A 472 27.12 7.82 -9.19
C ASN A 472 26.96 6.48 -8.47
N SER A 473 27.11 5.39 -9.24
CA SER A 473 27.46 4.08 -8.68
C SER A 473 28.33 3.29 -9.65
N PHE A 474 29.41 2.70 -9.12
CA PHE A 474 30.43 2.01 -9.91
C PHE A 474 30.58 0.56 -9.45
N GLY A 475 30.40 -0.39 -10.36
CA GLY A 475 30.55 -1.81 -10.09
C GLY A 475 32.01 -2.25 -10.14
N MET A 476 32.38 -3.23 -9.31
CA MET A 476 33.74 -3.78 -9.31
C MET A 476 34.15 -4.43 -10.64
N GLY A 477 33.21 -4.77 -11.52
CA GLY A 477 33.50 -5.24 -12.89
C GLY A 477 33.78 -4.10 -13.89
N GLY A 478 33.76 -2.85 -13.43
CA GLY A 478 34.04 -1.64 -14.20
C GLY A 478 32.81 -0.96 -14.84
N THR A 479 31.61 -1.53 -14.72
CA THR A 479 30.37 -0.90 -15.17
C THR A 479 30.03 0.30 -14.30
N ASN A 480 29.99 1.49 -14.91
CA ASN A 480 29.68 2.74 -14.23
C ASN A 480 28.27 3.22 -14.62
N ALA A 481 27.53 3.76 -13.66
CA ALA A 481 26.23 4.37 -13.89
C ALA A 481 26.16 5.77 -13.27
N HIS A 482 25.48 6.69 -13.95
CA HIS A 482 25.33 8.09 -13.56
C HIS A 482 23.90 8.57 -13.80
N VAL A 483 23.34 9.33 -12.85
CA VAL A 483 21.96 9.84 -12.89
C VAL A 483 21.96 11.33 -12.59
N ILE A 484 21.16 12.09 -13.33
CA ILE A 484 20.90 13.52 -13.08
C ILE A 484 19.46 13.66 -12.56
N LEU A 485 19.31 14.28 -11.40
CA LEU A 485 18.02 14.52 -10.72
C LEU A 485 17.73 16.02 -10.62
N GLU A 486 16.47 16.41 -10.74
CA GLU A 486 15.98 17.78 -10.59
C GLU A 486 14.81 17.85 -9.58
N SER A 487 14.68 18.97 -8.87
CA SER A 487 13.53 19.22 -7.99
C SER A 487 12.23 19.39 -8.79
N TRP A 488 11.14 18.92 -8.19
CA TRP A 488 9.79 19.28 -8.60
C TRP A 488 9.31 20.47 -7.76
N ASP A 489 9.45 21.68 -8.29
CA ASP A 489 9.03 22.92 -7.62
C ASP A 489 7.73 23.44 -8.23
N THR A 490 6.63 23.39 -7.48
CA THR A 490 5.31 23.85 -7.96
C THR A 490 5.32 25.30 -8.39
N ASP A 491 6.14 26.16 -7.78
CA ASP A 491 6.26 27.59 -8.16
C ASP A 491 6.97 27.80 -9.52
N ILE A 492 7.71 26.80 -10.01
CA ILE A 492 8.36 26.81 -11.33
C ILE A 492 7.44 26.23 -12.42
N TYR A 493 6.48 25.39 -12.02
CA TYR A 493 5.67 24.56 -12.93
C TYR A 493 4.15 24.83 -12.91
N GLU A 494 3.60 25.54 -11.92
CA GLU A 494 2.20 25.98 -11.85
C GLU A 494 2.13 27.52 -11.86
N THR A 495 1.34 28.10 -12.77
CA THR A 495 1.09 29.55 -12.85
C THR A 495 -0.27 29.86 -12.20
N ASP A 496 -0.26 30.83 -11.27
CA ASP A 496 -1.37 31.58 -10.67
C ASP A 496 -2.60 30.80 -10.16
N VAL A 497 -2.80 30.81 -8.83
CA VAL A 497 -4.15 30.72 -8.25
C VAL A 497 -4.28 31.64 -7.04
N VAL A 498 -5.20 32.60 -7.17
CA VAL A 498 -5.60 33.58 -6.15
C VAL A 498 -6.29 32.89 -4.97
N GLU A 499 -5.69 33.00 -3.79
CA GLU A 499 -6.38 32.71 -2.53
C GLU A 499 -7.54 33.69 -2.33
N SER A 500 -8.75 33.18 -2.11
CA SER A 500 -9.70 33.92 -1.27
C SER A 500 -10.34 32.99 -0.25
N ARG A 501 -10.25 33.38 1.01
CA ARG A 501 -10.83 32.68 2.14
C ARG A 501 -12.31 33.02 2.20
N ILE A 502 -13.17 32.05 1.93
CA ILE A 502 -14.56 32.13 2.37
C ILE A 502 -14.67 31.17 3.54
N TYR A 503 -14.76 31.75 4.73
CA TYR A 503 -15.13 31.03 5.94
C TYR A 503 -16.66 30.80 5.90
N SER A 504 -17.09 29.54 5.81
CA SER A 504 -18.44 29.16 6.20
C SER A 504 -18.43 27.87 7.02
N THR A 505 -19.01 28.00 8.22
CA THR A 505 -19.68 27.05 9.12
C THR A 505 -19.55 25.53 8.88
N ILE A 506 -19.22 24.80 9.95
CA ILE A 506 -19.24 23.33 10.17
C ILE A 506 -19.50 22.47 8.92
N ARG A 507 -18.45 21.82 8.43
CA ARG A 507 -18.45 20.97 7.22
C ARG A 507 -18.53 19.49 7.59
N ALA A 508 -19.08 18.67 6.70
CA ALA A 508 -19.02 17.22 6.79
C ALA A 508 -17.93 16.68 5.86
N TYR A 509 -17.06 15.81 6.37
CA TYR A 509 -15.97 15.19 5.64
C TYR A 509 -16.12 13.67 5.62
N GLY A 510 -15.54 13.04 4.59
CA GLY A 510 -15.53 11.59 4.42
C GLY A 510 -16.47 11.10 3.31
N PRO A 511 -16.77 9.79 3.27
CA PRO A 511 -16.33 8.80 4.25
C PRO A 511 -14.82 8.51 4.17
N PHE A 512 -14.14 8.48 5.32
CA PHE A 512 -12.77 8.02 5.46
C PHE A 512 -12.73 6.49 5.40
N THR A 513 -12.34 5.94 4.26
CA THR A 513 -12.37 4.49 3.97
C THR A 513 -11.08 3.81 4.41
N LEU A 514 -11.18 2.80 5.27
CA LEU A 514 -10.05 2.01 5.75
C LEU A 514 -10.27 0.54 5.44
N SER A 515 -9.23 -0.13 4.96
CA SER A 515 -9.30 -1.55 4.67
C SER A 515 -7.99 -2.29 4.93
N ALA A 516 -8.07 -3.61 5.13
CA ALA A 516 -6.91 -4.48 5.26
C ALA A 516 -7.18 -5.93 4.83
N HIS A 517 -6.12 -6.70 4.63
CA HIS A 517 -6.22 -8.11 4.19
C HIS A 517 -6.73 -9.05 5.30
N SER A 518 -6.57 -8.67 6.57
CA SER A 518 -7.11 -9.39 7.73
C SER A 518 -7.79 -8.44 8.72
N GLU A 519 -8.69 -8.98 9.54
CA GLU A 519 -9.36 -8.24 10.61
C GLU A 519 -8.37 -7.62 11.61
N ARG A 520 -7.33 -8.39 11.96
CA ARG A 520 -6.24 -7.92 12.81
C ARG A 520 -5.51 -6.73 12.18
N ALA A 521 -5.15 -6.84 10.90
CA ALA A 521 -4.47 -5.76 10.19
C ALA A 521 -5.36 -4.52 10.12
N LEU A 522 -6.69 -4.67 9.97
CA LEU A 522 -7.63 -3.54 9.98
C LEU A 522 -7.59 -2.79 11.31
N LYS A 523 -7.63 -3.49 12.45
CA LYS A 523 -7.49 -2.86 13.78
C LYS A 523 -6.15 -2.12 13.93
N LEU A 524 -5.07 -2.65 13.36
CA LEU A 524 -3.76 -1.98 13.33
C LEU A 524 -3.73 -0.75 12.41
N VAL A 525 -4.38 -0.80 11.25
CA VAL A 525 -4.53 0.38 10.36
C VAL A 525 -5.25 1.51 11.08
N ILE A 526 -6.38 1.20 11.73
CA ILE A 526 -7.22 2.16 12.46
C ILE A 526 -6.43 2.81 13.60
N SER A 527 -5.82 2.00 14.46
CA SER A 527 -5.01 2.50 15.59
C SER A 527 -3.81 3.33 15.13
N ARG A 528 -3.08 2.89 14.08
CA ARG A 528 -1.95 3.67 13.53
C ARG A 528 -2.41 4.99 12.93
N LEU A 529 -3.55 5.02 12.25
CA LEU A 529 -4.10 6.27 11.71
C LEU A 529 -4.50 7.21 12.85
N SER A 530 -5.20 6.71 13.88
CA SER A 530 -5.56 7.50 15.07
C SER A 530 -4.31 8.12 15.72
N SER A 531 -3.27 7.31 15.98
CA SER A 531 -1.99 7.82 16.50
C SER A 531 -1.33 8.85 15.59
N CYS A 532 -1.30 8.59 14.28
CA CYS A 532 -0.73 9.51 13.29
C CYS A 532 -1.44 10.87 13.30
N LEU A 533 -2.77 10.89 13.36
CA LEU A 533 -3.55 12.13 13.42
C LEU A 533 -3.33 12.89 14.73
N LYS A 534 -3.16 12.17 15.86
CA LYS A 534 -2.79 12.76 17.16
C LYS A 534 -1.41 13.40 17.12
N ASP A 535 -0.44 12.74 16.51
CA ASP A 535 0.94 13.27 16.38
C ASP A 535 1.02 14.49 15.45
N MET A 536 0.00 14.69 14.59
CA MET A 536 -0.14 15.81 13.68
C MET A 536 -1.00 16.96 14.25
N SER A 537 -1.34 16.96 15.54
CA SER A 537 -2.29 17.92 16.13
C SER A 537 -1.93 19.41 15.95
N ASP A 538 -0.64 19.71 15.81
CA ASP A 538 -0.14 21.09 15.62
C ASP A 538 -0.05 21.51 14.14
N THR A 539 -0.46 20.63 13.21
CA THR A 539 -0.43 20.87 11.76
C THR A 539 -1.84 21.07 11.19
N ASP A 540 -1.96 21.87 10.14
CA ASP A 540 -3.22 22.07 9.42
C ASP A 540 -3.52 20.84 8.55
N ILE A 541 -4.39 19.94 9.05
CA ILE A 541 -4.79 18.70 8.38
C ILE A 541 -5.96 18.98 7.44
N SER A 542 -5.73 18.88 6.13
CA SER A 542 -6.83 18.89 5.16
C SER A 542 -7.60 17.56 5.19
N MET A 543 -8.77 17.58 5.82
CA MET A 543 -9.70 16.46 5.91
C MET A 543 -10.20 16.02 4.53
N GLU A 544 -10.33 16.95 3.57
CA GLU A 544 -10.73 16.64 2.19
C GLU A 544 -9.66 15.83 1.46
N ASN A 545 -8.40 16.27 1.52
CA ASN A 545 -7.28 15.53 0.91
C ASN A 545 -7.09 14.17 1.59
N LEU A 546 -7.30 14.08 2.91
CA LEU A 546 -7.26 12.83 3.66
C LEU A 546 -8.35 11.86 3.18
N ALA A 547 -9.60 12.31 3.11
CA ALA A 547 -10.73 11.50 2.63
C ALA A 547 -10.48 11.01 1.20
N TRP A 548 -10.15 11.92 0.29
CA TRP A 548 -9.86 11.58 -1.12
C TRP A 548 -8.69 10.59 -1.25
N THR A 549 -7.63 10.76 -0.45
CA THR A 549 -6.49 9.84 -0.47
C THR A 549 -6.90 8.43 -0.06
N LEU A 550 -7.70 8.31 1.00
CA LEU A 550 -8.18 7.02 1.50
C LEU A 550 -9.19 6.36 0.53
N GLN A 551 -10.00 7.17 -0.16
CA GLN A 551 -11.04 6.73 -1.10
C GLN A 551 -10.47 6.32 -2.46
N SER A 552 -9.70 7.20 -3.09
CA SER A 552 -9.29 7.07 -4.49
C SER A 552 -7.82 6.66 -4.66
N ARG A 553 -6.98 6.80 -3.63
CA ARG A 553 -5.51 6.61 -3.72
C ARG A 553 -4.97 5.53 -2.78
N ARG A 554 -5.79 4.52 -2.48
CA ARG A 554 -5.43 3.35 -1.67
C ARG A 554 -5.99 2.07 -2.27
N THR A 555 -5.29 0.96 -2.02
CA THR A 555 -5.79 -0.38 -2.32
C THR A 555 -6.92 -0.71 -1.34
N HIS A 556 -8.08 -1.13 -1.88
CA HIS A 556 -9.22 -1.55 -1.08
C HIS A 556 -9.28 -3.07 -0.90
N PHE A 557 -9.10 -3.54 0.33
CA PHE A 557 -9.12 -4.96 0.72
C PHE A 557 -10.46 -5.42 1.25
N ARG A 558 -10.59 -6.71 1.59
CA ARG A 558 -11.85 -7.34 2.04
C ARG A 558 -12.35 -6.90 3.42
N HIS A 559 -11.48 -6.61 4.38
CA HIS A 559 -11.92 -6.12 5.68
C HIS A 559 -11.98 -4.60 5.59
N ARG A 560 -13.16 -4.01 5.77
CA ARG A 560 -13.44 -2.61 5.45
C ARG A 560 -14.21 -1.93 6.58
N VAL A 561 -13.91 -0.67 6.83
CA VAL A 561 -14.72 0.23 7.66
C VAL A 561 -14.63 1.65 7.11
N ALA A 562 -15.67 2.44 7.30
CA ALA A 562 -15.75 3.82 6.84
C ALA A 562 -16.35 4.71 7.92
N PHE A 563 -15.86 5.95 8.01
CA PHE A 563 -16.33 6.94 8.99
C PHE A 563 -16.54 8.28 8.29
N SER A 564 -17.61 9.01 8.60
CA SER A 564 -17.70 10.45 8.29
C SER A 564 -17.47 11.26 9.56
N ALA A 565 -16.95 12.48 9.44
CA ALA A 565 -16.68 13.34 10.59
C ALA A 565 -16.72 14.83 10.21
N THR A 566 -16.96 15.70 11.18
CA THR A 566 -16.94 17.17 11.01
C THR A 566 -15.63 17.81 11.41
N SER A 567 -14.79 17.09 12.16
CA SER A 567 -13.46 17.54 12.59
C SER A 567 -12.49 16.37 12.74
N VAL A 568 -11.19 16.68 12.84
CA VAL A 568 -10.14 15.67 13.10
C VAL A 568 -10.37 14.98 14.45
N GLU A 569 -10.81 15.73 15.46
CA GLU A 569 -11.09 15.21 16.81
C GLU A 569 -12.24 14.21 16.78
N GLU A 570 -13.33 14.52 16.08
CA GLU A 570 -14.45 13.59 15.92
C GLU A 570 -14.01 12.32 15.18
N LEU A 571 -13.18 12.44 14.13
CA LEU A 571 -12.63 11.28 13.42
C LEU A 571 -11.78 10.42 14.36
N ILE A 572 -10.87 11.02 15.13
CA ILE A 572 -10.03 10.32 16.11
C ILE A 572 -10.90 9.57 17.12
N MET A 573 -11.93 10.22 17.67
CA MET A 573 -12.87 9.58 18.61
C MET A 573 -13.52 8.34 17.98
N LYS A 574 -14.04 8.43 16.74
CA LYS A 574 -14.64 7.29 16.04
C LYS A 574 -13.65 6.15 15.77
N LEU A 575 -12.40 6.47 15.43
CA LEU A 575 -11.34 5.48 15.22
C LEU A 575 -10.97 4.75 16.53
N ASP A 576 -10.86 5.50 17.64
CA ASP A 576 -10.55 4.95 18.95
C ASP A 576 -11.70 4.07 19.47
N ASP A 577 -12.95 4.54 19.36
CA ASP A 577 -14.14 3.78 19.76
C ASP A 577 -14.19 2.44 19.04
N TYR A 578 -14.04 2.43 17.71
CA TYR A 578 -14.04 1.19 16.92
C TYR A 578 -12.92 0.24 17.33
N SER A 579 -11.74 0.76 17.67
CA SER A 579 -10.59 -0.05 18.11
C SER A 579 -10.86 -0.84 19.39
N THR A 580 -11.80 -0.39 20.23
CA THR A 580 -12.18 -1.04 21.49
C THR A 580 -13.36 -2.01 21.35
N THR A 581 -14.06 -2.00 20.22
CA THR A 581 -15.18 -2.91 19.98
C THR A 581 -14.72 -4.31 19.56
N ASP A 582 -15.38 -5.34 20.09
CA ASP A 582 -15.27 -6.72 19.58
C ASP A 582 -16.08 -6.91 18.28
N ASP A 583 -16.94 -5.94 17.96
CA ASP A 583 -17.87 -5.99 16.83
C ASP A 583 -17.15 -5.58 15.54
N THR A 584 -16.70 -6.57 14.77
CA THR A 584 -16.23 -6.35 13.41
C THR A 584 -17.38 -6.58 12.45
N GLU A 585 -18.32 -5.63 12.39
CA GLU A 585 -19.30 -5.51 11.30
C GLU A 585 -18.57 -5.17 9.98
N GLY A 586 -17.69 -6.07 9.51
CA GLY A 586 -17.01 -5.99 8.22
C GLY A 586 -17.93 -6.36 7.07
N VAL A 587 -17.38 -6.88 5.96
CA VAL A 587 -18.18 -7.29 4.80
C VAL A 587 -19.22 -8.34 5.20
N ILE A 588 -20.49 -7.99 5.02
CA ILE A 588 -21.64 -8.85 5.36
C ILE A 588 -22.11 -9.61 4.12
N SER A 589 -21.97 -9.02 2.93
CA SER A 589 -22.40 -9.60 1.66
C SER A 589 -21.26 -9.62 0.63
N VAL A 590 -20.95 -10.81 0.11
CA VAL A 590 -20.01 -10.99 -1.00
C VAL A 590 -20.82 -11.38 -2.23
N SER A 591 -21.06 -10.40 -3.11
CA SER A 591 -21.74 -10.63 -4.39
C SER A 591 -20.83 -11.42 -5.32
N GLN A 592 -21.28 -12.58 -5.77
CA GLN A 592 -20.56 -13.42 -6.74
C GLN A 592 -20.68 -12.87 -8.18
N ARG A 593 -21.23 -11.67 -8.37
CA ARG A 593 -21.68 -11.16 -9.66
C ARG A 593 -21.33 -9.70 -9.89
N PHE A 594 -21.30 -9.36 -11.17
CA PHE A 594 -21.14 -8.01 -11.67
C PHE A 594 -22.29 -7.68 -12.64
N PRO A 595 -23.07 -6.60 -12.42
CA PRO A 595 -23.01 -5.67 -11.28
C PRO A 595 -23.69 -6.22 -10.00
N VAL A 596 -23.45 -5.57 -8.85
CA VAL A 596 -24.15 -5.83 -7.57
C VAL A 596 -25.63 -5.53 -7.72
N ARG A 597 -26.50 -6.40 -7.19
CA ARG A 597 -27.95 -6.23 -7.28
C ARG A 597 -28.52 -5.47 -6.10
N VAL A 598 -28.82 -4.18 -6.32
CA VAL A 598 -29.37 -3.27 -5.32
C VAL A 598 -30.90 -3.16 -5.44
N MET A 599 -31.60 -3.34 -4.33
CA MET A 599 -33.03 -3.04 -4.20
C MET A 599 -33.23 -1.71 -3.48
N ALA A 600 -33.90 -0.75 -4.13
CA ALA A 600 -34.28 0.51 -3.50
C ALA A 600 -35.69 0.41 -2.89
N VAL A 601 -35.79 0.71 -1.60
CA VAL A 601 -37.02 0.69 -0.80
C VAL A 601 -37.40 2.12 -0.45
N PHE A 602 -38.56 2.59 -0.89
CA PHE A 602 -38.97 3.98 -0.70
C PHE A 602 -39.95 4.12 0.47
N THR A 603 -39.61 4.99 1.42
CA THR A 603 -40.46 5.24 2.59
C THR A 603 -41.76 5.94 2.22
N GLY A 604 -42.85 5.54 2.87
CA GLY A 604 -44.10 6.28 2.86
C GLY A 604 -44.09 7.49 3.80
N GLN A 605 -45.28 8.07 3.98
CA GLN A 605 -45.51 9.14 4.95
C GLN A 605 -45.32 8.65 6.40
N GLY A 606 -44.72 9.49 7.25
CA GLY A 606 -44.48 9.26 8.68
C GLY A 606 -43.00 9.36 9.08
N ALA A 607 -42.08 9.24 8.12
CA ALA A 607 -40.65 9.34 8.36
C ALA A 607 -40.12 10.78 8.35
N GLN A 608 -40.85 11.72 7.72
CA GLN A 608 -40.43 13.11 7.55
C GLN A 608 -40.23 13.84 8.88
N TRP A 609 -39.34 14.83 8.88
CA TRP A 609 -39.02 15.65 10.03
C TRP A 609 -38.58 17.05 9.58
N PRO A 610 -38.70 18.10 10.42
CA PRO A 610 -38.34 19.46 10.04
C PRO A 610 -36.87 19.56 9.63
N ARG A 611 -36.58 20.15 8.47
CA ARG A 611 -35.23 20.33 7.90
C ARG A 611 -34.51 19.07 7.43
N MET A 612 -35.23 17.98 7.16
CA MET A 612 -34.68 16.83 6.46
C MET A 612 -34.05 17.24 5.11
N GLY A 613 -32.81 16.84 4.85
CA GLY A 613 -32.08 17.17 3.62
C GLY A 613 -31.64 18.64 3.48
N ALA A 614 -31.87 19.49 4.48
CA ALA A 614 -31.60 20.93 4.36
C ALA A 614 -30.11 21.25 4.16
N LEU A 615 -29.23 20.48 4.82
CA LEU A 615 -27.79 20.67 4.69
C LEU A 615 -27.27 20.15 3.34
N LEU A 616 -27.83 19.06 2.83
CA LEU A 616 -27.53 18.57 1.49
C LEU A 616 -27.97 19.58 0.42
N TYR A 617 -29.15 20.20 0.55
CA TYR A 617 -29.59 21.27 -0.36
C TYR A 617 -28.65 22.49 -0.36
N GLN A 618 -28.02 22.79 0.77
CA GLN A 618 -27.11 23.94 0.90
C GLN A 618 -25.74 23.69 0.25
N GLU A 619 -25.22 22.45 0.29
CA GLU A 619 -23.85 22.15 -0.13
C GLU A 619 -23.75 21.33 -1.42
N SER A 620 -24.65 20.38 -1.66
CA SER A 620 -24.60 19.51 -2.83
C SER A 620 -25.19 20.18 -4.07
N PRO A 621 -24.41 20.34 -5.15
CA PRO A 621 -24.95 20.89 -6.41
C PRO A 621 -25.96 19.96 -7.08
N VAL A 622 -25.80 18.65 -6.96
CA VAL A 622 -26.75 17.65 -7.49
C VAL A 622 -28.07 17.74 -6.75
N PHE A 623 -28.03 17.74 -5.41
CA PHE A 623 -29.24 17.87 -4.60
C PHE A 623 -29.94 19.20 -4.86
N LYS A 624 -29.20 20.30 -4.88
CA LYS A 624 -29.73 21.65 -5.10
C LYS A 624 -30.39 21.80 -6.47
N SER A 625 -29.70 21.40 -7.54
CA SER A 625 -30.24 21.47 -8.91
C SER A 625 -31.48 20.60 -9.08
N THR A 626 -31.54 19.44 -8.41
CA THR A 626 -32.72 18.59 -8.40
C THR A 626 -33.91 19.30 -7.75
N ILE A 627 -33.75 19.87 -6.55
CA ILE A 627 -34.84 20.60 -5.87
C ILE A 627 -35.30 21.80 -6.72
N GLN A 628 -34.37 22.57 -7.29
CA GLN A 628 -34.71 23.70 -8.16
C GLN A 628 -35.52 23.26 -9.38
N HIS A 629 -35.15 22.15 -10.02
CA HIS A 629 -35.90 21.59 -11.14
C HIS A 629 -37.33 21.15 -10.74
N LEU A 630 -37.48 20.61 -9.53
CA LEU A 630 -38.80 20.23 -9.01
C LEU A 630 -39.66 21.45 -8.67
N ASP A 631 -39.08 22.51 -8.11
CA ASP A 631 -39.77 23.79 -7.87
C ASP A 631 -40.22 24.43 -9.20
N GLU A 632 -39.36 24.43 -10.21
CA GLU A 632 -39.72 24.86 -11.56
C GLU A 632 -40.88 24.05 -12.15
N SER A 633 -40.95 22.75 -11.83
CA SER A 633 -42.04 21.88 -12.27
C SER A 633 -43.36 22.26 -11.57
N LEU A 634 -43.33 22.49 -10.26
CA LEU A 634 -44.51 22.93 -9.49
C LEU A 634 -45.00 24.32 -9.92
N SER A 635 -44.10 25.23 -10.26
CA SER A 635 -44.45 26.60 -10.70
C SER A 635 -45.24 26.65 -12.01
N ARG A 636 -45.20 25.58 -12.82
CA ARG A 636 -45.91 25.47 -14.10
C ARG A 636 -47.30 24.86 -13.97
N LEU A 637 -47.68 24.37 -12.79
CA LEU A 637 -49.00 23.79 -12.58
C LEU A 637 -50.09 24.87 -12.63
N PRO A 638 -51.29 24.56 -13.16
CA PRO A 638 -52.40 25.52 -13.26
C PRO A 638 -52.81 26.15 -11.91
N ASP A 639 -52.69 25.38 -10.84
CA ASP A 639 -52.94 25.73 -9.45
C ASP A 639 -51.66 25.61 -8.62
N CYS A 640 -50.57 26.18 -9.15
CA CYS A 640 -49.25 26.15 -8.52
C CYS A 640 -49.28 26.60 -7.05
N PRO A 641 -48.47 25.98 -6.18
CA PRO A 641 -48.37 26.38 -4.78
C PRO A 641 -47.83 27.81 -4.62
N ASN A 642 -48.24 28.49 -3.53
CA ASN A 642 -47.68 29.78 -3.12
C ASN A 642 -46.40 29.64 -2.26
N TRP A 643 -45.82 28.46 -2.25
CA TRP A 643 -44.65 28.06 -1.48
C TRP A 643 -43.70 27.26 -2.36
N THR A 644 -42.44 27.16 -1.96
CA THR A 644 -41.42 26.38 -2.68
C THR A 644 -40.90 25.23 -1.80
N LEU A 645 -40.49 24.14 -2.45
CA LEU A 645 -39.80 23.03 -1.80
C LEU A 645 -38.51 23.52 -1.12
N ALA A 646 -37.77 24.40 -1.78
CA ALA A 646 -36.56 24.99 -1.23
C ALA A 646 -36.81 25.69 0.12
N ASP A 647 -37.84 26.54 0.22
CA ASP A 647 -38.17 27.28 1.44
C ASP A 647 -38.63 26.34 2.56
N GLU A 648 -39.47 25.35 2.24
CA GLU A 648 -39.97 24.37 3.21
C GLU A 648 -38.89 23.41 3.72
N LEU A 649 -37.89 23.07 2.89
CA LEU A 649 -36.73 22.29 3.30
C LEU A 649 -35.91 23.04 4.36
N VAL A 650 -35.77 24.36 4.27
CA VAL A 650 -34.90 25.13 5.19
C VAL A 650 -35.65 25.75 6.37
N ALA A 651 -36.99 25.74 6.35
CA ALA A 651 -37.86 26.31 7.39
C ALA A 651 -37.55 25.78 8.81
N ARG A 652 -37.55 26.68 9.81
CA ARG A 652 -37.10 26.37 11.18
C ARG A 652 -38.24 26.45 12.21
N GLY A 653 -38.15 25.61 13.24
CA GLY A 653 -39.00 25.71 14.44
C GLY A 653 -40.49 25.71 14.11
N LYS A 654 -41.22 26.70 14.64
CA LYS A 654 -42.69 26.83 14.45
C LYS A 654 -43.10 27.19 13.03
N GLU A 655 -42.16 27.60 12.17
CA GLU A 655 -42.43 27.96 10.77
C GLU A 655 -42.52 26.73 9.85
N SER A 656 -42.03 25.57 10.30
CA SER A 656 -42.06 24.35 9.48
C SER A 656 -43.47 23.76 9.41
N ARG A 657 -43.98 23.63 8.18
CA ARG A 657 -45.30 23.05 7.88
C ARG A 657 -45.26 21.56 7.53
N ILE A 658 -44.15 20.88 7.82
CA ILE A 658 -43.88 19.48 7.45
C ILE A 658 -44.88 18.44 8.01
N HIS A 659 -45.77 18.87 8.91
CA HIS A 659 -46.86 18.06 9.45
C HIS A 659 -48.13 18.11 8.59
N GLU A 660 -48.28 19.12 7.74
CA GLU A 660 -49.38 19.27 6.80
C GLU A 660 -49.17 18.35 5.60
N ALA A 661 -50.19 17.55 5.23
CA ALA A 661 -50.06 16.58 4.14
C ALA A 661 -49.72 17.23 2.78
N GLU A 662 -50.21 18.46 2.56
CA GLU A 662 -49.93 19.27 1.38
C GLU A 662 -48.44 19.61 1.21
N ILE A 663 -47.69 19.69 2.31
CA ILE A 663 -46.24 19.93 2.30
C ILE A 663 -45.49 18.60 2.43
N ALA A 664 -45.90 17.75 3.37
CA ALA A 664 -45.19 16.54 3.73
C ALA A 664 -44.99 15.56 2.56
N GLN A 665 -46.03 15.34 1.76
CA GLN A 665 -45.97 14.38 0.65
C GLN A 665 -45.05 14.86 -0.49
N PRO A 666 -45.21 16.08 -1.06
CA PRO A 666 -44.30 16.56 -2.09
C PRO A 666 -42.87 16.76 -1.55
N LEU A 667 -42.67 17.25 -0.33
CA LEU A 667 -41.32 17.41 0.24
C LEU A 667 -40.59 16.08 0.43
N THR A 668 -41.31 15.04 0.89
CA THR A 668 -40.73 13.68 1.02
C THR A 668 -40.39 13.10 -0.35
N THR A 669 -41.26 13.29 -1.34
CA THR A 669 -41.01 12.82 -2.71
C THR A 669 -39.82 13.54 -3.34
N ALA A 670 -39.73 14.87 -3.18
CA ALA A 670 -38.61 15.67 -3.66
C ALA A 670 -37.28 15.24 -3.04
N LEU A 671 -37.26 15.01 -1.72
CA LEU A 671 -36.11 14.46 -1.01
C LEU A 671 -35.71 13.09 -1.58
N GLN A 672 -36.67 12.18 -1.77
CA GLN A 672 -36.39 10.84 -2.31
C GLN A 672 -35.83 10.88 -3.73
N ILE A 673 -36.36 11.75 -4.60
CA ILE A 673 -35.85 11.98 -5.96
C ILE A 673 -34.41 12.50 -5.89
N ALA A 674 -34.14 13.51 -5.06
CA ALA A 674 -32.79 14.06 -4.90
C ALA A 674 -31.79 13.03 -4.36
N LEU A 675 -32.20 12.18 -3.40
CA LEU A 675 -31.36 11.09 -2.91
C LEU A 675 -31.08 10.01 -3.96
N VAL A 676 -32.04 9.71 -4.84
CA VAL A 676 -31.82 8.82 -6.00
C VAL A 676 -30.79 9.41 -6.96
N GLU A 677 -30.88 10.72 -7.26
CA GLU A 677 -29.89 11.39 -8.11
C GLU A 677 -28.50 11.40 -7.48
N MET A 678 -28.41 11.63 -6.16
CA MET A 678 -27.15 11.53 -5.41
C MET A 678 -26.53 10.13 -5.49
N LEU A 679 -27.34 9.07 -5.34
CA LEU A 679 -26.88 7.69 -5.47
C LEU A 679 -26.39 7.39 -6.88
N ARG A 680 -27.16 7.76 -7.91
CA ARG A 680 -26.79 7.59 -9.32
C ARG A 680 -25.50 8.33 -9.66
N ALA A 681 -25.36 9.56 -9.20
CA ALA A 681 -24.14 10.35 -9.37
C ALA A 681 -22.93 9.68 -8.68
N SER A 682 -23.14 8.97 -7.58
CA SER A 682 -22.11 8.21 -6.86
C SER A 682 -21.80 6.83 -7.47
N GLY A 683 -22.45 6.45 -8.59
CA GLY A 683 -22.29 5.16 -9.26
C GLY A 683 -23.26 4.06 -8.80
N VAL A 684 -24.16 4.34 -7.86
CA VAL A 684 -25.11 3.35 -7.31
C VAL A 684 -26.46 3.44 -8.03
N THR A 685 -26.79 2.42 -8.82
CA THR A 685 -28.08 2.34 -9.51
C THR A 685 -28.88 1.12 -9.04
N PRO A 686 -30.15 1.28 -8.60
CA PRO A 686 -30.98 0.16 -8.20
C PRO A 686 -31.43 -0.67 -9.42
N CYS A 687 -31.47 -2.00 -9.25
CA CYS A 687 -32.03 -2.94 -10.23
C CYS A 687 -33.47 -3.34 -9.92
N ALA A 688 -33.97 -2.98 -8.72
CA ALA A 688 -35.38 -3.11 -8.37
C ALA A 688 -35.82 -1.97 -7.44
N THR A 689 -37.08 -1.56 -7.56
CA THR A 689 -37.68 -0.57 -6.66
C THR A 689 -38.96 -1.11 -6.04
N ILE A 690 -39.17 -0.79 -4.77
CA ILE A 690 -40.41 -1.05 -4.04
C ILE A 690 -40.75 0.21 -3.25
N GLY A 691 -41.99 0.68 -3.35
CA GLY A 691 -42.47 1.81 -2.55
C GLY A 691 -43.49 1.38 -1.50
N HIS A 692 -43.49 2.08 -0.37
CA HIS A 692 -44.56 1.98 0.63
C HIS A 692 -45.47 3.20 0.51
N SER A 693 -46.76 3.01 0.20
CA SER A 693 -47.73 4.11 0.11
C SER A 693 -47.26 5.21 -0.87
N SER A 694 -47.07 6.45 -0.41
CA SER A 694 -46.55 7.58 -1.19
C SER A 694 -45.13 7.41 -1.70
N GLY A 695 -44.33 6.53 -1.08
CA GLY A 695 -42.99 6.20 -1.59
C GLY A 695 -43.01 5.56 -2.98
N GLU A 696 -44.15 5.01 -3.43
CA GLU A 696 -44.25 4.48 -4.80
C GLU A 696 -44.07 5.53 -5.90
N ILE A 697 -44.40 6.79 -5.61
CA ILE A 697 -44.26 7.88 -6.59
C ILE A 697 -42.78 8.04 -6.95
N ALA A 698 -41.91 8.10 -5.94
CA ALA A 698 -40.46 8.14 -6.13
C ALA A 698 -39.89 6.79 -6.63
N ALA A 699 -40.49 5.65 -6.28
CA ALA A 699 -40.09 4.34 -6.81
C ALA A 699 -40.36 4.20 -8.32
N ALA A 700 -41.47 4.76 -8.82
CA ALA A 700 -41.80 4.82 -10.24
C ALA A 700 -40.86 5.77 -11.00
N TYR A 701 -40.46 6.89 -10.39
CA TYR A 701 -39.39 7.73 -10.92
C TYR A 701 -38.05 6.98 -11.01
N ALA A 702 -37.63 6.32 -9.93
CA ALA A 702 -36.34 5.64 -9.85
C ALA A 702 -36.21 4.45 -10.82
N SER A 703 -37.34 3.84 -11.21
CA SER A 703 -37.42 2.79 -12.22
C SER A 703 -37.66 3.31 -13.65
N GLY A 704 -37.82 4.64 -13.82
CA GLY A 704 -37.93 5.29 -15.12
C GLY A 704 -39.34 5.38 -15.72
N PHE A 705 -40.38 4.97 -14.99
CA PHE A 705 -41.78 5.08 -15.43
C PHE A 705 -42.32 6.52 -15.37
N LEU A 706 -41.74 7.37 -14.52
CA LEU A 706 -42.09 8.78 -14.40
C LEU A 706 -40.88 9.68 -14.65
N SER A 707 -41.10 10.87 -15.18
CA SER A 707 -40.13 11.96 -15.05
C SER A 707 -40.14 12.53 -13.62
N ALA A 708 -39.10 13.27 -13.25
CA ALA A 708 -39.04 13.95 -11.96
C ALA A 708 -40.20 14.95 -11.81
N SER A 709 -40.53 15.67 -12.88
CA SER A 709 -41.66 16.61 -12.96
C SER A 709 -43.02 15.94 -12.75
N ASP A 710 -43.25 14.78 -13.39
CA ASP A 710 -44.50 14.03 -13.22
C ASP A 710 -44.64 13.52 -11.78
N ALA A 711 -43.56 12.97 -11.23
CA ALA A 711 -43.54 12.43 -9.87
C ALA A 711 -43.86 13.52 -8.82
N ILE A 712 -43.25 14.70 -8.92
CA ILE A 712 -43.55 15.78 -7.97
C ILE A 712 -44.95 16.35 -8.15
N CYS A 713 -45.46 16.40 -9.38
CA CYS A 713 -46.84 16.78 -9.68
C CYS A 713 -47.85 15.84 -9.01
N ILE A 714 -47.66 14.52 -9.17
CA ILE A 714 -48.50 13.50 -8.53
C ILE A 714 -48.46 13.65 -7.00
N ALA A 715 -47.27 13.83 -6.42
CA ALA A 715 -47.12 14.00 -4.98
C ALA A 715 -47.78 15.28 -4.44
N TYR A 716 -47.68 16.39 -5.17
CA TYR A 716 -48.31 17.67 -4.82
C TYR A 716 -49.83 17.54 -4.75
N TYR A 717 -50.46 17.04 -5.82
CA TYR A 717 -51.92 16.90 -5.84
C TYR A 717 -52.42 15.88 -4.81
N ARG A 718 -51.67 14.80 -4.56
CA ARG A 718 -52.02 13.85 -3.51
C ARG A 718 -52.04 14.52 -2.14
N GLY A 719 -51.03 15.34 -1.84
CA GLY A 719 -50.96 16.13 -0.61
C GLY A 719 -52.12 17.12 -0.49
N LEU A 720 -52.34 17.93 -1.53
CA LEU A 720 -53.38 18.96 -1.60
C LEU A 720 -54.78 18.39 -1.36
N HIS A 721 -55.09 17.24 -1.97
CA HIS A 721 -56.41 16.62 -1.86
C HIS A 721 -56.60 15.79 -0.59
N SER A 722 -55.53 15.34 0.07
CA SER A 722 -55.59 14.57 1.33
C SER A 722 -56.25 15.33 2.49
N SER A 723 -56.35 16.66 2.42
CA SER A 723 -57.10 17.50 3.38
C SER A 723 -58.61 17.20 3.43
N ARG A 724 -59.15 16.56 2.38
CA ARG A 724 -60.59 16.20 2.27
C ARG A 724 -60.93 14.87 2.94
N ALA A 725 -59.94 14.17 3.50
CA ALA A 725 -60.12 12.83 4.03
C ALA A 725 -61.05 12.80 5.25
N ARG A 726 -62.24 12.22 5.08
CA ARG A 726 -63.28 12.11 6.11
C ARG A 726 -64.11 10.85 5.86
N SER A 727 -64.65 10.29 6.93
CA SER A 727 -65.55 9.14 6.83
C SER A 727 -66.76 9.50 5.96
N PRO A 728 -67.08 8.75 4.89
CA PRO A 728 -68.26 9.04 4.07
C PRO A 728 -69.58 8.85 4.83
N THR A 729 -69.56 8.12 5.94
CA THR A 729 -70.73 7.85 6.77
C THR A 729 -70.88 8.88 7.90
N SER A 730 -69.81 9.17 8.66
CA SER A 730 -69.90 10.08 9.83
C SER A 730 -69.41 11.51 9.56
N GLY A 731 -68.63 11.74 8.50
CA GLY A 731 -67.94 13.02 8.25
C GLY A 731 -66.77 13.29 9.21
N GLU A 732 -66.46 12.38 10.12
CA GLU A 732 -65.38 12.53 11.09
C GLU A 732 -64.00 12.24 10.47
N LEU A 733 -62.95 12.66 11.18
CA LEU A 733 -61.58 12.33 10.84
C LEU A 733 -61.26 10.90 11.29
N GLY A 734 -60.59 10.15 10.42
CA GLY A 734 -60.14 8.79 10.72
C GLY A 734 -58.69 8.76 11.21
N ARG A 735 -58.25 7.59 11.70
CA ARG A 735 -56.87 7.35 12.13
C ARG A 735 -56.31 6.04 11.56
N MET A 736 -55.05 5.78 11.90
CA MET A 736 -54.35 4.53 11.58
C MET A 736 -53.80 3.89 12.84
N ALA A 737 -53.66 2.56 12.85
CA ALA A 737 -53.09 1.81 13.98
C ALA A 737 -52.19 0.68 13.50
N ALA A 738 -51.02 0.51 14.13
CA ALA A 738 -50.14 -0.63 13.88
C ALA A 738 -50.46 -1.78 14.84
N ALA A 739 -50.48 -3.01 14.31
CA ALA A 739 -50.85 -4.23 15.01
C ALA A 739 -49.86 -5.37 14.72
N SER A 740 -49.49 -6.15 15.73
CA SER A 740 -48.66 -7.36 15.54
C SER A 740 -49.53 -8.58 15.23
N ILE A 741 -50.06 -8.62 14.01
CA ILE A 741 -50.90 -9.71 13.48
C ILE A 741 -50.60 -9.94 11.99
N THR A 742 -50.92 -11.13 11.52
CA THR A 742 -50.85 -11.50 10.11
C THR A 742 -51.91 -10.75 9.28
N TYR A 743 -51.68 -10.65 7.97
CA TYR A 743 -52.63 -10.03 7.04
C TYR A 743 -53.98 -10.77 7.01
N GLU A 744 -53.95 -12.10 7.11
CA GLU A 744 -55.12 -12.97 7.14
C GLU A 744 -55.95 -12.78 8.41
N GLU A 745 -55.31 -12.72 9.59
CA GLU A 745 -55.99 -12.42 10.86
C GLU A 745 -56.63 -11.02 10.83
N ALA A 746 -55.92 -10.03 10.30
CA ALA A 746 -56.43 -8.67 10.16
C ALA A 746 -57.65 -8.62 9.24
N ARG A 747 -57.64 -9.40 8.16
CA ARG A 747 -58.74 -9.48 7.20
C ARG A 747 -59.98 -10.09 7.83
N GLU A 748 -59.82 -11.06 8.72
CA GLU A 748 -60.93 -11.64 9.46
C GLU A 748 -61.52 -10.65 10.48
N LEU A 749 -60.67 -9.86 11.15
CA LEU A 749 -61.13 -8.79 12.05
C LEU A 749 -61.96 -7.72 11.31
N CYS A 750 -61.50 -7.27 10.14
CA CYS A 750 -62.21 -6.27 9.33
C CYS A 750 -63.56 -6.76 8.77
N ARG A 751 -63.82 -8.07 8.77
CA ARG A 751 -65.07 -8.67 8.28
C ARG A 751 -66.13 -8.83 9.35
N ARG A 752 -65.77 -8.67 10.62
CA ARG A 752 -66.73 -8.76 11.72
C ARG A 752 -67.83 -7.72 11.53
N PRO A 753 -69.13 -8.07 11.73
CA PRO A 753 -70.25 -7.16 11.48
C PRO A 753 -70.11 -5.79 12.15
N GLU A 754 -69.51 -5.74 13.34
CA GLU A 754 -69.29 -4.53 14.13
C GLU A 754 -68.18 -3.60 13.58
N ILE A 755 -67.24 -4.16 12.82
CA ILE A 755 -66.10 -3.44 12.21
C ILE A 755 -66.32 -3.16 10.72
N LEU A 756 -67.14 -3.99 10.05
CA LEU A 756 -67.30 -3.98 8.60
C LEU A 756 -67.70 -2.59 8.08
N GLY A 757 -66.90 -2.06 7.14
CA GLY A 757 -67.11 -0.73 6.56
C GLY A 757 -66.59 0.44 7.41
N ARG A 758 -66.22 0.22 8.68
CA ARG A 758 -65.65 1.24 9.60
C ARG A 758 -64.13 1.20 9.70
N VAL A 759 -63.51 0.03 9.47
CA VAL A 759 -62.04 -0.13 9.40
C VAL A 759 -61.67 -1.06 8.26
N THR A 760 -60.55 -0.77 7.60
CA THR A 760 -59.90 -1.66 6.64
C THR A 760 -58.43 -1.86 7.01
N ILE A 761 -57.79 -2.80 6.33
CA ILE A 761 -56.34 -2.93 6.33
C ILE A 761 -55.78 -1.84 5.43
N ALA A 762 -54.83 -1.06 5.94
CA ALA A 762 -54.11 -0.05 5.19
C ALA A 762 -52.76 -0.54 4.67
N ALA A 763 -52.06 -1.40 5.42
CA ALA A 763 -50.78 -1.96 4.97
C ALA A 763 -50.50 -3.33 5.58
N SER A 764 -49.97 -4.24 4.77
CA SER A 764 -49.31 -5.48 5.16
C SER A 764 -47.80 -5.23 5.18
N ASN A 765 -47.25 -4.81 6.33
CA ASN A 765 -45.86 -4.37 6.43
C ASN A 765 -44.89 -5.57 6.48
N SER A 766 -45.22 -6.61 7.24
CA SER A 766 -44.42 -7.83 7.33
C SER A 766 -45.34 -9.04 7.59
N PRO A 767 -44.84 -10.28 7.57
CA PRO A 767 -45.66 -11.45 7.86
C PRO A 767 -46.34 -11.41 9.23
N ILE A 768 -45.82 -10.59 10.15
CA ILE A 768 -46.30 -10.46 11.54
C ILE A 768 -46.77 -9.04 11.90
N SER A 769 -46.81 -8.10 10.93
CA SER A 769 -47.12 -6.69 11.19
C SER A 769 -48.07 -6.11 10.14
N THR A 770 -49.23 -5.65 10.61
CA THR A 770 -50.30 -5.07 9.79
C THR A 770 -50.72 -3.72 10.33
N THR A 771 -51.08 -2.79 9.45
CA THR A 771 -51.63 -1.47 9.80
C THR A 771 -53.11 -1.40 9.44
N PHE A 772 -53.95 -1.02 10.39
CA PHE A 772 -55.37 -0.73 10.20
C PHE A 772 -55.61 0.76 9.92
N SER A 773 -56.70 1.08 9.23
CA SER A 773 -57.15 2.46 9.03
C SER A 773 -58.67 2.58 8.93
N GLY A 774 -59.23 3.60 9.58
CA GLY A 774 -60.67 3.85 9.58
C GLY A 774 -61.12 4.75 10.73
N ASP A 775 -62.38 4.58 11.15
CA ASP A 775 -63.02 5.31 12.23
C ASP A 775 -62.30 5.07 13.57
N VAL A 776 -62.13 6.14 14.37
CA VAL A 776 -61.40 6.07 15.65
C VAL A 776 -62.06 5.09 16.62
N THR A 777 -63.39 5.13 16.73
CA THR A 777 -64.16 4.26 17.63
C THR A 777 -64.00 2.78 17.29
N ALA A 778 -64.00 2.42 16.00
CA ALA A 778 -63.79 1.04 15.57
C ALA A 778 -62.33 0.58 15.77
N LEU A 779 -61.35 1.48 15.65
CA LEU A 779 -59.96 1.16 15.99
C LEU A 779 -59.78 0.91 17.48
N GLU A 780 -60.53 1.58 18.35
CA GLU A 780 -60.56 1.31 19.79
C GLU A 780 -61.20 -0.05 20.10
N GLU A 781 -62.28 -0.42 19.40
CA GLU A 781 -62.88 -1.76 19.51
C GLU A 781 -61.88 -2.87 19.12
N ILE A 782 -61.10 -2.66 18.05
CA ILE A 782 -60.02 -3.59 17.66
C ILE A 782 -58.91 -3.63 18.72
N LYS A 783 -58.53 -2.48 19.27
CA LYS A 783 -57.52 -2.39 20.33
C LYS A 783 -57.91 -3.25 21.54
N ASP A 784 -59.16 -3.16 21.97
CA ASP A 784 -59.67 -3.92 23.11
C ASP A 784 -59.70 -5.43 22.80
N ALA A 785 -60.11 -5.81 21.58
CA ALA A 785 -60.07 -7.20 21.13
C ALA A 785 -58.64 -7.77 21.06
N MET A 786 -57.66 -6.94 20.71
CA MET A 786 -56.25 -7.32 20.67
C MET A 786 -55.62 -7.39 22.06
N ALA A 787 -56.00 -6.50 22.97
CA ALA A 787 -55.56 -6.52 24.36
C ALA A 787 -56.00 -7.82 25.07
N GLN A 788 -57.18 -8.34 24.74
CA GLN A 788 -57.65 -9.65 25.25
C GLN A 788 -56.79 -10.84 24.77
N GLN A 789 -56.02 -10.67 23.70
CA GLN A 789 -55.13 -11.70 23.14
C GLN A 789 -53.64 -11.43 23.45
N ASP A 790 -53.35 -10.44 24.30
CA ASP A 790 -51.98 -9.96 24.60
C ASP A 790 -51.15 -9.61 23.34
N LYS A 791 -51.83 -9.06 22.31
CA LYS A 791 -51.20 -8.67 21.05
C LYS A 791 -50.95 -7.17 21.00
N PHE A 792 -49.78 -6.76 20.51
CA PHE A 792 -49.41 -5.35 20.37
C PHE A 792 -50.35 -4.60 19.42
N PHE A 793 -50.88 -3.47 19.88
CA PHE A 793 -51.66 -2.52 19.09
C PHE A 793 -51.31 -1.07 19.49
N ARG A 794 -51.07 -0.20 18.51
CA ARG A 794 -50.74 1.21 18.75
C ARG A 794 -51.39 2.12 17.73
N LEU A 795 -52.20 3.07 18.19
CA LEU A 795 -52.68 4.19 17.39
C LEU A 795 -51.50 5.05 16.92
N LEU A 796 -51.41 5.30 15.62
CA LEU A 796 -50.37 6.10 14.99
C LEU A 796 -50.70 7.58 15.07
N ASN A 797 -49.69 8.43 15.21
CA ASN A 797 -49.86 9.87 15.29
C ASN A 797 -50.14 10.53 13.93
N VAL A 798 -51.24 10.12 13.29
CA VAL A 798 -51.73 10.63 12.01
C VAL A 798 -53.19 11.04 12.20
N ASP A 799 -53.60 12.14 11.58
CA ASP A 799 -54.94 12.73 11.63
C ASP A 799 -55.84 12.29 10.45
N LYS A 800 -55.35 11.35 9.64
CA LYS A 800 -55.97 10.87 8.40
C LYS A 800 -55.89 9.35 8.33
N ALA A 801 -56.97 8.75 7.84
CA ALA A 801 -57.09 7.32 7.61
C ALA A 801 -56.77 6.96 6.14
N TYR A 802 -55.48 6.92 5.79
CA TYR A 802 -55.03 6.52 4.43
C TYR A 802 -55.38 5.08 4.10
N HIS A 803 -55.53 4.78 2.82
CA HIS A 803 -55.86 3.42 2.33
C HIS A 803 -57.17 2.89 2.89
N SER A 804 -58.16 3.78 3.03
CA SER A 804 -59.48 3.46 3.59
C SER A 804 -60.61 4.21 2.87
N HIS A 805 -61.85 3.90 3.24
CA HIS A 805 -63.03 4.62 2.75
C HIS A 805 -62.98 6.13 3.04
N HIS A 806 -62.17 6.59 4.01
CA HIS A 806 -61.95 8.01 4.27
C HIS A 806 -61.27 8.76 3.12
N MET A 807 -60.58 8.05 2.22
CA MET A 807 -59.91 8.64 1.06
C MET A 807 -60.82 8.76 -0.17
N THR A 808 -62.04 8.18 -0.13
CA THR A 808 -63.02 8.27 -1.23
C THR A 808 -63.36 9.72 -1.62
N PRO A 809 -63.58 10.65 -0.66
CA PRO A 809 -63.82 12.06 -0.99
C PRO A 809 -62.61 12.76 -1.64
N CYS A 810 -61.40 12.23 -1.45
CA CYS A 810 -60.16 12.75 -2.03
C CYS A 810 -59.95 12.26 -3.47
N ALA A 811 -60.38 11.02 -3.77
CA ALA A 811 -60.08 10.32 -5.02
C ALA A 811 -60.55 11.06 -6.28
N GLY A 812 -61.79 11.54 -6.30
CA GLY A 812 -62.36 12.25 -7.46
C GLY A 812 -61.62 13.55 -7.81
N PRO A 813 -61.51 14.50 -6.87
CA PRO A 813 -60.73 15.73 -7.08
C PRO A 813 -59.27 15.46 -7.44
N TYR A 814 -58.64 14.45 -6.82
CA TYR A 814 -57.28 14.06 -7.14
C TYR A 814 -57.12 13.60 -8.59
N LEU A 815 -57.99 12.70 -9.06
CA LEU A 815 -57.97 12.24 -10.44
C LEU A 815 -58.16 13.39 -11.44
N GLN A 816 -59.12 14.29 -11.18
CA GLN A 816 -59.38 15.43 -12.05
C GLN A 816 -58.17 16.37 -12.18
N SER A 817 -57.39 16.56 -11.11
CA SER A 817 -56.18 17.37 -11.15
C SER A 817 -55.06 16.67 -11.92
N LEU A 818 -54.91 15.35 -11.75
CA LEU A 818 -53.95 14.55 -12.52
C LEU A 818 -54.28 14.53 -14.02
N GLU A 819 -55.56 14.36 -14.41
CA GLU A 819 -56.00 14.37 -15.80
C GLU A 819 -55.80 15.73 -16.50
N LYS A 820 -55.90 16.82 -15.73
CA LYS A 820 -55.60 18.18 -16.23
C LYS A 820 -54.10 18.45 -16.31
N SER A 821 -53.30 17.64 -15.64
CA SER A 821 -51.85 17.72 -15.68
C SER A 821 -51.35 16.94 -16.88
N ALA A 822 -50.39 17.49 -17.61
CA ALA A 822 -49.80 16.83 -18.77
C ALA A 822 -48.82 15.71 -18.35
N ILE A 823 -49.29 14.74 -17.56
CA ILE A 823 -48.49 13.60 -17.10
C ILE A 823 -48.25 12.67 -18.28
N GLU A 824 -46.97 12.44 -18.59
CA GLU A 824 -46.54 11.57 -19.67
C GLU A 824 -45.74 10.39 -19.10
N PRO A 825 -46.43 9.33 -18.63
CA PRO A 825 -45.75 8.14 -18.14
C PRO A 825 -44.91 7.56 -19.27
N ARG A 826 -43.67 7.24 -18.92
CA ARG A 826 -42.76 6.60 -19.85
C ARG A 826 -43.08 5.11 -19.80
N GLY A 827 -43.17 4.47 -20.97
CA GLY A 827 -43.08 3.01 -21.02
C GLY A 827 -41.77 2.57 -20.37
N SER A 828 -41.58 1.26 -20.13
CA SER A 828 -40.26 0.73 -19.77
C SER A 828 -39.28 0.96 -20.94
N THR A 829 -38.79 2.18 -21.08
CA THR A 829 -37.99 2.67 -22.21
C THR A 829 -36.75 3.32 -21.63
N ARG A 830 -35.91 2.46 -21.05
CA ARG A 830 -34.44 2.53 -20.95
C ARG A 830 -34.00 1.17 -20.41
N SER A 831 -33.67 0.29 -21.34
CA SER A 831 -32.94 -0.99 -21.14
C SER A 831 -33.43 -2.02 -20.11
N GLY A 832 -34.64 -1.98 -19.54
CA GLY A 832 -35.09 -3.09 -18.67
C GLY A 832 -34.16 -3.40 -17.47
N GLU A 833 -33.33 -2.44 -17.04
CA GLU A 833 -32.32 -2.63 -16.00
C GLU A 833 -32.88 -2.52 -14.58
N CYS A 834 -34.00 -1.81 -14.39
CA CYS A 834 -34.64 -1.61 -13.09
C CYS A 834 -36.12 -2.01 -13.11
N VAL A 835 -36.48 -3.01 -12.31
CA VAL A 835 -37.86 -3.52 -12.22
C VAL A 835 -38.59 -2.86 -11.05
N TRP A 836 -39.73 -2.23 -11.33
CA TRP A 836 -40.61 -1.71 -10.28
C TRP A 836 -41.62 -2.76 -9.85
N TYR A 837 -41.63 -3.09 -8.56
CA TYR A 837 -42.63 -3.95 -7.95
C TYR A 837 -43.64 -3.11 -7.17
N SER A 838 -44.86 -3.04 -7.68
CA SER A 838 -45.97 -2.31 -7.07
C SER A 838 -46.53 -3.03 -5.84
N SER A 839 -46.60 -2.30 -4.73
CA SER A 839 -47.26 -2.70 -3.49
C SER A 839 -48.79 -2.64 -3.55
N VAL A 840 -49.37 -1.99 -4.57
CA VAL A 840 -50.82 -1.98 -4.80
C VAL A 840 -51.33 -3.37 -5.23
N TYR A 841 -50.51 -4.12 -5.99
CA TYR A 841 -50.91 -5.39 -6.58
C TYR A 841 -50.35 -6.64 -5.88
N GLY A 842 -49.33 -6.51 -5.04
CA GLY A 842 -48.78 -7.62 -4.25
C GLY A 842 -48.35 -8.82 -5.11
N LEU A 843 -48.88 -10.01 -4.83
CA LEU A 843 -48.56 -11.28 -5.51
C LEU A 843 -49.23 -11.49 -6.88
N SER A 844 -50.08 -10.56 -7.36
CA SER A 844 -50.83 -10.77 -8.60
C SER A 844 -49.92 -10.79 -9.84
N ARG A 845 -49.90 -11.92 -10.58
CA ARG A 845 -49.11 -12.10 -11.82
C ARG A 845 -49.64 -11.32 -13.03
N SER A 846 -50.89 -10.86 -13.03
CA SER A 846 -51.51 -10.14 -14.15
C SER A 846 -51.16 -8.64 -14.20
N SER A 847 -50.19 -8.20 -13.39
CA SER A 847 -49.92 -6.79 -13.04
C SER A 847 -48.78 -6.18 -13.85
N VAL A 848 -48.82 -6.32 -15.18
CA VAL A 848 -48.13 -5.33 -16.00
C VAL A 848 -48.87 -4.02 -15.75
N ILE A 849 -48.21 -3.07 -15.10
CA ILE A 849 -48.82 -1.76 -14.86
C ILE A 849 -49.06 -1.14 -16.22
N GLU A 850 -50.34 -0.99 -16.59
CA GLU A 850 -50.70 -0.33 -17.83
C GLU A 850 -50.17 1.10 -17.77
N THR A 851 -49.25 1.44 -18.67
CA THR A 851 -48.57 2.74 -18.67
C THR A 851 -49.57 3.91 -18.71
N GLU A 852 -50.72 3.70 -19.34
CA GLU A 852 -51.79 4.69 -19.41
C GLU A 852 -52.44 4.96 -18.04
N ALA A 853 -52.60 3.93 -17.20
CA ALA A 853 -53.18 4.07 -15.85
C ALA A 853 -52.32 4.96 -14.94
N LEU A 854 -51.02 5.11 -15.24
CA LEU A 854 -50.10 6.00 -14.51
C LEU A 854 -50.37 7.50 -14.75
N ARG A 855 -51.26 7.86 -15.68
CA ARG A 855 -51.74 9.24 -15.83
C ARG A 855 -52.70 9.66 -14.71
N GLY A 856 -53.33 8.72 -14.01
CA GLY A 856 -54.32 9.07 -13.00
C GLY A 856 -54.80 7.89 -12.14
N GLU A 857 -55.48 6.93 -12.77
CA GLU A 857 -56.23 5.86 -12.06
C GLU A 857 -55.37 5.05 -11.09
N TYR A 858 -54.15 4.68 -11.48
CA TYR A 858 -53.22 3.94 -10.62
C TYR A 858 -52.94 4.68 -9.31
N TRP A 859 -52.78 5.99 -9.37
CA TRP A 859 -52.45 6.79 -8.18
C TRP A 859 -53.63 6.94 -7.24
N VAL A 860 -54.86 6.89 -7.76
CA VAL A 860 -56.07 6.77 -6.94
C VAL A 860 -56.10 5.41 -6.25
N GLU A 861 -55.79 4.33 -6.97
CA GLU A 861 -55.67 3.00 -6.36
C GLU A 861 -54.61 2.98 -5.26
N ASN A 862 -53.43 3.57 -5.51
CA ASN A 862 -52.35 3.70 -4.52
C ASN A 862 -52.76 4.53 -3.28
N LEU A 863 -53.73 5.43 -3.38
CA LEU A 863 -54.23 6.22 -2.25
C LEU A 863 -55.27 5.46 -1.40
N VAL A 864 -56.02 4.54 -2.01
CA VAL A 864 -57.23 3.93 -1.43
C VAL A 864 -57.06 2.44 -1.10
N LYS A 865 -56.30 1.68 -1.89
CA LYS A 865 -56.10 0.23 -1.69
C LYS A 865 -55.02 -0.03 -0.63
N PRO A 866 -55.05 -1.20 0.04
CA PRO A 866 -54.00 -1.59 1.00
C PRO A 866 -52.62 -1.68 0.35
N VAL A 867 -51.59 -1.25 1.08
CA VAL A 867 -50.17 -1.41 0.71
C VAL A 867 -49.70 -2.82 1.05
N LEU A 868 -49.49 -3.67 0.04
CA LEU A 868 -49.08 -5.07 0.19
C LEU A 868 -47.54 -5.23 0.19
N PHE A 869 -46.85 -4.53 1.08
CA PHE A 869 -45.37 -4.44 1.09
C PHE A 869 -44.69 -5.80 1.26
N SER A 870 -45.12 -6.60 2.23
CA SER A 870 -44.52 -7.93 2.50
C SER A 870 -44.66 -8.88 1.31
N GLN A 871 -45.86 -8.93 0.72
CA GLN A 871 -46.19 -9.72 -0.46
C GLN A 871 -45.40 -9.27 -1.70
N THR A 872 -45.07 -7.98 -1.78
CA THR A 872 -44.31 -7.41 -2.91
C THR A 872 -42.84 -7.79 -2.83
N ILE A 873 -42.26 -7.84 -1.62
CA ILE A 873 -40.91 -8.37 -1.40
C ILE A 873 -40.85 -9.85 -1.80
N GLU A 874 -41.85 -10.64 -1.37
CA GLU A 874 -41.98 -12.05 -1.74
C GLU A 874 -42.06 -12.24 -3.25
N ARG A 875 -42.85 -11.40 -3.95
CA ARG A 875 -42.90 -11.39 -5.41
C ARG A 875 -41.55 -11.04 -6.03
N ALA A 876 -40.91 -9.96 -5.58
CA ALA A 876 -39.64 -9.51 -6.13
C ALA A 876 -38.55 -10.59 -6.02
N ILE A 877 -38.55 -11.36 -4.93
CA ILE A 877 -37.62 -12.48 -4.75
C ILE A 877 -37.98 -13.65 -5.67
N ARG A 878 -39.27 -13.98 -5.83
CA ARG A 878 -39.73 -15.11 -6.66
C ARG A 878 -39.61 -14.89 -8.16
N GLU A 879 -39.84 -13.65 -8.61
CA GLU A 879 -39.75 -13.28 -10.03
C GLU A 879 -38.32 -12.95 -10.45
N SER A 880 -37.47 -12.61 -9.49
CA SER A 880 -36.05 -12.48 -9.75
C SER A 880 -35.44 -13.87 -9.88
N ASP A 881 -34.75 -14.14 -10.98
CA ASP A 881 -34.02 -15.41 -11.19
C ASP A 881 -33.02 -15.72 -10.05
N THR A 882 -32.65 -14.69 -9.26
CA THR A 882 -31.53 -14.71 -8.32
C THR A 882 -31.75 -13.70 -7.17
N CYS A 883 -31.17 -13.92 -5.99
CA CYS A 883 -31.37 -13.03 -4.83
C CYS A 883 -30.72 -11.64 -5.00
N PHE A 884 -31.11 -10.67 -4.16
CA PHE A 884 -30.53 -9.31 -4.09
C PHE A 884 -29.35 -9.28 -3.10
N ASP A 885 -28.38 -8.41 -3.33
CA ASP A 885 -27.15 -8.32 -2.52
C ASP A 885 -27.23 -7.24 -1.43
N LEU A 886 -28.06 -6.22 -1.64
CA LEU A 886 -28.18 -5.02 -0.82
C LEU A 886 -29.59 -4.42 -0.96
N ALA A 887 -30.15 -3.95 0.15
CA ALA A 887 -31.33 -3.09 0.16
C ALA A 887 -30.98 -1.68 0.68
N ILE A 888 -31.44 -0.65 -0.02
CA ILE A 888 -31.25 0.76 0.35
C ILE A 888 -32.61 1.40 0.60
N GLU A 889 -32.82 1.92 1.81
CA GLU A 889 -34.01 2.69 2.15
C GLU A 889 -33.82 4.17 1.77
N ILE A 890 -34.60 4.60 0.79
CA ILE A 890 -34.59 5.96 0.25
C ILE A 890 -35.70 6.76 0.92
N GLY A 891 -35.29 7.70 1.77
CA GLY A 891 -36.20 8.50 2.56
C GLY A 891 -35.50 9.28 3.68
N PRO A 892 -36.27 10.07 4.45
CA PRO A 892 -35.74 10.94 5.50
C PRO A 892 -35.28 10.21 6.77
N HIS A 893 -35.74 8.98 6.99
CA HIS A 893 -35.36 8.16 8.15
C HIS A 893 -35.76 6.69 7.91
N PRO A 894 -34.90 5.70 8.27
CA PRO A 894 -35.23 4.29 8.08
C PRO A 894 -36.37 3.82 8.99
N MET A 895 -37.51 3.50 8.41
CA MET A 895 -38.69 2.93 9.07
C MET A 895 -39.06 1.54 8.57
N LEU A 896 -38.57 1.14 7.40
CA LEU A 896 -38.93 -0.12 6.75
C LEU A 896 -37.91 -1.24 6.99
N ARG A 897 -36.78 -0.97 7.66
CA ARG A 897 -35.73 -1.97 7.97
C ARG A 897 -36.26 -3.24 8.65
N GLY A 898 -37.03 -3.10 9.73
CA GLY A 898 -37.60 -4.25 10.45
C GLY A 898 -38.57 -5.04 9.58
N PRO A 899 -39.62 -4.41 9.03
CA PRO A 899 -40.57 -5.06 8.14
C PRO A 899 -39.94 -5.72 6.91
N PHE A 900 -38.94 -5.08 6.31
CA PHE A 900 -38.17 -5.64 5.20
C PHE A 900 -37.40 -6.88 5.63
N ARG A 901 -36.61 -6.80 6.71
CA ARG A 901 -35.83 -7.93 7.23
C ARG A 901 -36.73 -9.14 7.47
N ASP A 902 -37.85 -8.93 8.15
CA ASP A 902 -38.77 -10.01 8.50
C ASP A 902 -39.40 -10.64 7.23
N SER A 903 -39.80 -9.82 6.25
CA SER A 903 -40.36 -10.30 4.97
C SER A 903 -39.31 -11.03 4.11
N PHE A 904 -38.11 -10.47 3.99
CA PHE A 904 -37.03 -11.01 3.18
C PHE A 904 -36.54 -12.35 3.75
N LYS A 905 -36.35 -12.41 5.08
CA LYS A 905 -35.93 -13.63 5.79
C LYS A 905 -36.99 -14.73 5.73
N ALA A 906 -38.27 -14.37 5.81
CA ALA A 906 -39.36 -15.34 5.69
C ALA A 906 -39.36 -16.09 4.34
N VAL A 907 -38.86 -15.45 3.27
CA VAL A 907 -38.82 -16.03 1.92
C VAL A 907 -37.48 -16.70 1.62
N THR A 908 -36.36 -16.09 2.00
CA THR A 908 -35.01 -16.54 1.61
C THR A 908 -34.27 -17.35 2.67
N GLY A 909 -34.68 -17.26 3.94
CA GLY A 909 -33.96 -17.84 5.07
C GLY A 909 -32.68 -17.09 5.49
N VAL A 910 -32.29 -16.03 4.76
CA VAL A 910 -31.07 -15.24 5.02
C VAL A 910 -31.39 -13.76 5.17
N GLU A 911 -30.45 -13.00 5.73
CA GLU A 911 -30.53 -11.54 5.83
C GLU A 911 -29.51 -10.90 4.88
N ILE A 912 -29.84 -9.74 4.32
CA ILE A 912 -28.95 -8.94 3.50
C ILE A 912 -28.71 -7.57 4.15
N PRO A 913 -27.61 -6.88 3.83
CA PRO A 913 -27.39 -5.51 4.27
C PRO A 913 -28.58 -4.60 3.92
N TYR A 914 -28.99 -3.80 4.90
CA TYR A 914 -30.09 -2.86 4.77
C TYR A 914 -29.65 -1.48 5.26
N ILE A 915 -29.56 -0.50 4.36
CA ILE A 915 -28.92 0.79 4.61
C ILE A 915 -29.94 1.91 4.40
N GLY A 916 -30.19 2.74 5.42
CA GLY A 916 -30.95 3.98 5.28
C GLY A 916 -30.02 5.15 4.98
N LEU A 917 -30.42 6.03 4.06
CA LEU A 917 -29.57 7.13 3.60
C LEU A 917 -29.49 8.30 4.59
N LEU A 918 -30.59 8.61 5.27
CA LEU A 918 -30.69 9.70 6.23
C LEU A 918 -31.22 9.21 7.56
N ARG A 919 -30.95 9.96 8.64
CA ARG A 919 -31.49 9.67 9.97
C ARG A 919 -31.93 10.97 10.65
N ARG A 920 -33.08 10.92 11.32
CA ARG A 920 -33.59 12.01 12.14
C ARG A 920 -32.56 12.40 13.20
N ASP A 921 -32.48 13.70 13.49
CA ASP A 921 -31.59 14.32 14.49
C ASP A 921 -30.09 14.11 14.21
N GLN A 922 -29.73 13.77 12.96
CA GLN A 922 -28.34 13.72 12.49
C GLN A 922 -28.11 14.75 11.37
N ASP A 923 -26.86 15.14 11.19
CA ASP A 923 -26.45 15.94 10.03
C ASP A 923 -26.64 15.10 8.75
N ASP A 924 -27.50 15.56 7.84
CA ASP A 924 -27.84 14.83 6.62
C ASP A 924 -26.62 14.50 5.75
N ARG A 925 -25.57 15.34 5.80
CA ARG A 925 -24.34 15.14 5.03
C ARG A 925 -23.52 13.98 5.61
N LEU A 926 -23.40 13.93 6.94
CA LEU A 926 -22.74 12.82 7.63
C LEU A 926 -23.55 11.54 7.46
N ALA A 927 -24.87 11.60 7.61
CA ALA A 927 -25.74 10.43 7.45
C ALA A 927 -25.63 9.84 6.04
N PHE A 928 -25.64 10.70 5.01
CA PHE A 928 -25.46 10.24 3.63
C PHE A 928 -24.02 9.71 3.38
N GLY A 929 -22.99 10.40 3.87
CA GLY A 929 -21.60 9.93 3.79
C GLY A 929 -21.38 8.57 4.46
N ASP A 930 -21.95 8.38 5.66
CA ASP A 930 -21.91 7.11 6.40
C ASP A 930 -22.71 6.01 5.68
N ALA A 931 -23.82 6.35 5.02
CA ALA A 931 -24.57 5.42 4.20
C ALA A 931 -23.75 4.95 2.98
N ILE A 932 -23.10 5.87 2.25
CA ILE A 932 -22.18 5.53 1.14
C ILE A 932 -21.00 4.70 1.64
N GLY A 933 -20.39 5.08 2.76
CA GLY A 933 -19.33 4.30 3.41
C GLY A 933 -19.78 2.89 3.80
N SER A 934 -21.02 2.76 4.30
CA SER A 934 -21.64 1.47 4.64
C SER A 934 -21.92 0.61 3.42
N ILE A 935 -22.32 1.21 2.29
CA ILE A 935 -22.52 0.49 1.02
C ILE A 935 -21.18 -0.13 0.59
N TRP A 936 -20.10 0.66 0.63
CA TRP A 936 -18.76 0.20 0.27
C TRP A 936 -18.18 -0.85 1.24
N SER A 937 -18.42 -0.71 2.55
CA SER A 937 -17.86 -1.61 3.55
C SER A 937 -18.61 -2.93 3.70
N LYS A 938 -19.94 -2.94 3.50
CA LYS A 938 -20.79 -4.11 3.73
C LYS A 938 -20.99 -4.99 2.50
N VAL A 939 -20.73 -4.45 1.30
CA VAL A 939 -20.91 -5.16 0.03
C VAL A 939 -19.59 -5.23 -0.74
N GLN A 940 -19.16 -6.45 -1.06
CA GLN A 940 -17.98 -6.71 -1.86
C GLN A 940 -18.33 -7.53 -3.10
N GLN A 941 -17.65 -7.29 -4.23
CA GLN A 941 -17.71 -8.16 -5.39
C GLN A 941 -16.63 -9.24 -5.30
N ALA A 942 -16.98 -10.50 -5.55
CA ALA A 942 -16.12 -11.66 -5.31
C ALA A 942 -14.93 -11.76 -6.29
N GLN A 943 -15.07 -11.20 -7.49
CA GLN A 943 -14.09 -11.35 -8.59
C GLN A 943 -13.38 -10.05 -8.97
N THR A 944 -13.79 -8.93 -8.38
CA THR A 944 -13.28 -7.60 -8.68
C THR A 944 -13.12 -6.83 -7.39
N THR A 945 -12.05 -6.07 -7.31
CA THR A 945 -11.84 -5.06 -6.28
C THR A 945 -12.41 -3.70 -6.66
N VAL A 946 -13.08 -3.64 -7.82
CA VAL A 946 -13.83 -2.48 -8.29
C VAL A 946 -14.91 -2.13 -7.27
N SER A 947 -14.80 -0.93 -6.72
CA SER A 947 -15.77 -0.38 -5.79
C SER A 947 -17.11 -0.19 -6.49
N LEU A 948 -18.22 -0.51 -5.80
CA LEU A 948 -19.57 -0.12 -6.25
C LEU A 948 -19.71 1.41 -6.29
N ILE A 949 -18.91 2.12 -5.48
CA ILE A 949 -18.90 3.58 -5.40
C ILE A 949 -17.82 4.14 -6.31
N GLU A 950 -18.19 5.09 -7.16
CA GLU A 950 -17.25 5.93 -7.90
C GLU A 950 -16.87 7.15 -7.04
N TRP A 951 -15.75 7.06 -6.32
CA TRP A 951 -15.38 8.04 -5.30
C TRP A 951 -15.21 9.47 -5.80
N ASP A 952 -14.59 9.64 -6.98
CA ASP A 952 -14.42 10.97 -7.56
C ASP A 952 -15.80 11.58 -7.89
N LYS A 953 -16.71 10.82 -8.51
CA LYS A 953 -18.08 11.29 -8.79
C LYS A 953 -18.91 11.51 -7.53
N PHE A 954 -18.73 10.71 -6.48
CA PHE A 954 -19.33 10.96 -5.17
C PHE A 954 -18.88 12.31 -4.60
N GLY A 955 -17.58 12.62 -4.67
CA GLY A 955 -17.04 13.92 -4.28
C GLY A 955 -17.66 15.07 -5.08
N GLU A 956 -17.80 14.90 -6.40
CA GLU A 956 -18.46 15.87 -7.28
C GLU A 956 -19.96 16.03 -6.95
N ALA A 957 -20.65 14.95 -6.61
CA ALA A 957 -22.06 14.98 -6.23
C ALA A 957 -22.28 15.70 -4.89
N MET A 958 -21.41 15.46 -3.92
CA MET A 958 -21.50 16.06 -2.58
C MET A 958 -21.09 17.52 -2.55
N LEU A 959 -20.03 17.89 -3.27
CA LEU A 959 -19.39 19.21 -3.11
C LEU A 959 -19.14 19.96 -4.44
N GLY A 960 -19.36 19.33 -5.61
CA GLY A 960 -19.06 19.88 -6.94
C GLY A 960 -17.68 19.48 -7.49
N PRO A 961 -17.35 19.83 -8.76
CA PRO A 961 -16.15 19.35 -9.49
C PRO A 961 -14.79 19.66 -8.85
N TYR A 962 -14.76 20.47 -7.79
CA TYR A 962 -13.56 20.70 -6.97
C TYR A 962 -13.87 20.69 -5.46
N GLY A 963 -15.09 20.35 -5.07
CA GLY A 963 -15.56 20.47 -3.70
C GLY A 963 -15.32 21.85 -3.07
N HIS A 964 -14.96 21.86 -1.78
CA HIS A 964 -14.46 23.07 -1.12
C HIS A 964 -13.03 23.45 -1.55
N LEU A 965 -12.33 22.55 -2.23
CA LEU A 965 -11.00 22.82 -2.73
C LEU A 965 -11.14 23.72 -3.96
N ARG A 966 -10.41 24.82 -4.00
CA ARG A 966 -10.31 25.62 -5.24
C ARG A 966 -9.42 24.99 -6.30
N ARG A 967 -8.88 23.80 -5.99
CA ARG A 967 -7.88 23.05 -6.73
C ARG A 967 -8.26 21.58 -6.72
N ARG A 968 -7.65 20.80 -7.62
CA ARG A 968 -7.75 19.34 -7.58
C ARG A 968 -7.27 18.81 -6.24
N PRO A 969 -7.91 17.76 -5.68
CA PRO A 969 -7.44 17.11 -4.47
C PRO A 969 -6.01 16.61 -4.66
N GLN A 970 -5.24 16.68 -3.56
CA GLN A 970 -3.84 16.28 -3.53
C GLN A 970 -3.65 15.11 -2.58
N LEU A 971 -2.66 14.28 -2.88
CA LEU A 971 -2.30 13.14 -2.04
C LEU A 971 -1.89 13.62 -0.64
N PHE A 972 -2.60 13.15 0.37
CA PHE A 972 -2.32 13.43 1.78
C PHE A 972 -1.04 12.70 2.21
N ARG A 973 -0.14 13.43 2.89
CA ARG A 973 1.22 12.97 3.21
C ARG A 973 1.32 12.46 4.64
N GLY A 974 2.32 11.63 4.88
CA GLY A 974 2.65 11.17 6.24
C GLY A 974 1.73 10.10 6.80
N LEU A 975 0.84 9.52 5.98
CA LEU A 975 0.02 8.38 6.41
C LEU A 975 0.87 7.17 6.77
N PRO A 976 0.46 6.39 7.78
CA PRO A 976 1.15 5.16 8.14
C PRO A 976 1.05 4.13 7.00
N LEU A 977 2.13 3.37 6.80
CA LEU A 977 2.18 2.24 5.87
C LEU A 977 1.43 1.02 6.45
N TYR A 978 1.06 0.10 5.56
CA TYR A 978 0.37 -1.14 5.91
C TYR A 978 1.05 -1.92 7.07
N PRO A 979 0.25 -2.43 8.04
CA PRO A 979 0.78 -3.18 9.17
C PRO A 979 0.97 -4.66 8.83
N TRP A 980 2.17 -5.03 8.42
CA TRP A 980 2.56 -6.43 8.14
C TRP A 980 2.40 -7.36 9.35
N HIS A 981 1.91 -8.59 9.11
CA HIS A 981 1.85 -9.64 10.11
C HIS A 981 3.18 -10.39 10.24
N HIS A 982 4.05 -9.88 11.11
CA HIS A 982 5.43 -10.38 11.30
C HIS A 982 5.62 -11.28 12.54
N GLU A 983 4.70 -12.21 12.81
CA GLU A 983 4.78 -13.04 14.03
C GLU A 983 5.59 -14.33 13.88
N ILE A 984 5.66 -14.89 12.67
CA ILE A 984 6.27 -16.19 12.43
C ILE A 984 7.55 -16.01 11.60
N PRO A 985 8.73 -16.46 12.09
CA PRO A 985 9.93 -16.48 11.29
C PRO A 985 9.87 -17.63 10.26
N LEU A 986 9.88 -17.27 8.98
CA LEU A 986 9.83 -18.17 7.84
C LEU A 986 11.22 -18.25 7.21
N PHE A 987 11.99 -19.27 7.58
CA PHE A 987 13.36 -19.46 7.09
C PHE A 987 13.73 -20.94 7.10
N PHE A 988 13.95 -21.51 5.93
CA PHE A 988 14.48 -22.86 5.79
C PHE A 988 16.00 -22.88 5.99
N GLU A 989 16.49 -23.76 6.85
CA GLU A 989 17.91 -23.99 7.04
C GLU A 989 18.17 -25.44 7.47
N SER A 990 19.02 -26.16 6.74
CA SER A 990 19.42 -27.51 7.14
C SER A 990 20.42 -27.51 8.30
N ASN A 991 20.55 -28.64 9.00
CA ASN A 991 21.52 -28.77 10.09
C ASN A 991 22.97 -28.59 9.61
N VAL A 992 23.30 -29.03 8.39
CA VAL A 992 24.62 -28.84 7.78
C VAL A 992 24.88 -27.36 7.57
N SER A 993 23.92 -26.65 6.97
CA SER A 993 24.04 -25.22 6.71
C SER A 993 24.15 -24.41 8.01
N ARG A 994 23.33 -24.75 9.00
CA ARG A 994 23.36 -24.16 10.33
C ARG A 994 24.68 -24.40 11.05
N SER A 995 25.24 -25.62 10.94
CA SER A 995 26.53 -25.96 11.56
C SER A 995 27.68 -25.15 10.98
N TRP A 996 27.62 -24.81 9.69
CA TRP A 996 28.56 -23.90 9.05
C TRP A 996 28.38 -22.48 9.61
N ARG A 997 27.20 -21.88 9.45
CA ARG A 997 26.98 -20.48 9.87
C ARG A 997 27.22 -20.26 11.36
N MET A 998 26.90 -21.24 12.18
CA MET A 998 27.04 -21.18 13.64
C MET A 998 28.28 -21.93 14.15
N TYR A 999 29.26 -22.20 13.27
CA TYR A 999 30.55 -22.76 13.67
C TYR A 999 31.13 -21.95 14.84
N GLY A 1000 31.77 -22.60 15.81
CA GLY A 1000 32.34 -21.90 16.97
C GLY A 1000 31.39 -21.72 18.17
N LYS A 1001 30.07 -21.85 17.98
CA LYS A 1001 29.09 -21.76 19.07
C LYS A 1001 28.85 -23.13 19.74
N PRO A 1002 28.72 -23.19 21.08
CA PRO A 1002 28.26 -24.39 21.75
C PRO A 1002 26.81 -24.70 21.31
N ILE A 1003 26.62 -25.82 20.63
CA ILE A 1003 25.29 -26.33 20.28
C ILE A 1003 24.64 -26.82 21.58
N SER A 1004 23.40 -26.42 21.84
CA SER A 1004 22.56 -26.96 22.92
C SER A 1004 22.12 -28.40 22.59
N ARG A 1005 23.08 -29.32 22.46
CA ARG A 1005 22.86 -30.78 22.54
C ARG A 1005 23.28 -31.25 23.94
N PRO A 1006 22.70 -32.34 24.49
CA PRO A 1006 23.22 -32.95 25.71
C PRO A 1006 24.71 -33.21 25.52
N LYS A 1007 25.54 -32.76 26.48
CA LYS A 1007 27.00 -32.95 26.44
C LYS A 1007 27.31 -34.43 26.25
N LEU A 1008 27.74 -34.82 25.07
CA LEU A 1008 28.45 -36.09 24.89
C LEU A 1008 29.86 -35.89 25.49
N PRO A 1009 30.33 -36.78 26.37
CA PRO A 1009 31.50 -36.55 27.22
C PRO A 1009 32.85 -36.43 26.48
N PHE A 1010 32.88 -36.62 25.16
CA PHE A 1010 34.12 -36.64 24.37
C PHE A 1010 34.14 -35.69 23.16
N CYS A 1011 33.15 -34.82 22.98
CA CYS A 1011 33.15 -33.87 21.86
C CYS A 1011 33.92 -32.59 22.27
N PRO A 1012 35.10 -32.29 21.70
CA PRO A 1012 35.85 -31.09 22.04
C PRO A 1012 35.00 -29.86 21.72
N ASN A 1013 34.94 -28.93 22.66
CA ASN A 1013 34.22 -27.67 22.49
C ASN A 1013 34.79 -26.94 21.25
N PRO A 1014 34.01 -26.68 20.17
CA PRO A 1014 34.53 -26.07 18.96
C PRO A 1014 34.73 -24.58 19.23
N LYS A 1015 35.80 -24.17 19.92
CA LYS A 1015 36.01 -22.77 20.30
C LYS A 1015 36.83 -21.95 19.30
N SER A 1016 37.35 -22.55 18.24
CA SER A 1016 38.03 -21.86 17.13
C SER A 1016 38.45 -22.87 16.06
N SER A 1017 38.82 -22.40 14.86
CA SER A 1017 39.58 -23.24 13.91
C SER A 1017 40.89 -23.64 14.57
N HIS A 1018 41.21 -24.94 14.62
CA HIS A 1018 42.49 -25.39 15.16
C HIS A 1018 43.60 -25.04 14.15
N PRO A 1019 44.73 -24.42 14.55
CA PRO A 1019 45.77 -23.99 13.60
C PRO A 1019 46.27 -25.09 12.64
N LEU A 1020 46.45 -26.31 13.16
CA LEU A 1020 46.79 -27.50 12.36
C LEU A 1020 45.60 -28.23 11.71
N LEU A 1021 44.56 -28.56 12.49
CA LEU A 1021 43.47 -29.43 12.02
C LEU A 1021 42.40 -28.67 11.22
N GLY A 1022 42.32 -27.36 11.37
CA GLY A 1022 41.29 -26.53 10.74
C GLY A 1022 39.93 -26.70 11.40
N ARG A 1023 38.86 -26.75 10.59
CA ARG A 1023 37.46 -26.78 11.05
C ARG A 1023 36.94 -28.22 11.13
N SER A 1024 36.24 -28.56 12.21
CA SER A 1024 35.48 -29.81 12.27
C SER A 1024 34.22 -29.72 11.38
N THR A 1025 33.87 -30.83 10.73
CA THR A 1025 32.73 -30.94 9.81
C THR A 1025 31.82 -32.10 10.22
N LEU A 1026 30.52 -31.94 9.96
CA LEU A 1026 29.51 -33.01 10.11
C LEU A 1026 29.49 -34.00 8.93
N TYR A 1027 30.40 -33.85 7.96
CA TYR A 1027 30.43 -34.66 6.73
C TYR A 1027 31.18 -35.98 6.94
N GLY A 1028 30.55 -36.94 7.61
CA GLY A 1028 30.91 -38.37 7.61
C GLY A 1028 29.78 -39.17 6.95
N GLY A 1029 30.10 -40.06 6.00
CA GLY A 1029 29.12 -40.70 5.10
C GLY A 1029 27.94 -41.42 5.78
N SER A 1030 26.80 -41.48 5.07
CA SER A 1030 25.53 -42.21 5.30
C SER A 1030 24.88 -42.24 6.70
N HIS A 1031 25.52 -41.73 7.74
CA HIS A 1031 25.03 -41.71 9.12
C HIS A 1031 25.23 -40.31 9.70
N TYR A 1032 24.28 -39.42 9.42
CA TYR A 1032 24.25 -38.01 9.87
C TYR A 1032 24.26 -37.80 11.40
N ASP A 1033 24.28 -38.89 12.18
CA ASP A 1033 24.11 -38.89 13.63
C ASP A 1033 25.11 -39.81 14.38
N ASP A 1034 26.27 -40.18 13.81
CA ASP A 1034 27.33 -40.83 14.61
C ASP A 1034 28.24 -39.79 15.29
N PRO A 1035 28.04 -39.46 16.57
CA PRO A 1035 28.93 -38.56 17.30
C PRO A 1035 30.34 -39.12 17.51
N ALA A 1036 30.60 -40.39 17.19
CA ALA A 1036 31.93 -40.99 17.30
C ALA A 1036 32.87 -40.62 16.14
N THR A 1037 32.35 -40.03 15.05
CA THR A 1037 33.15 -39.68 13.87
C THR A 1037 33.28 -38.16 13.71
N ILE A 1038 34.48 -37.62 13.95
CA ILE A 1038 34.82 -36.21 13.73
C ILE A 1038 35.78 -36.11 12.55
N ILE A 1039 35.44 -35.29 11.55
CA ILE A 1039 36.30 -35.02 10.39
C ILE A 1039 36.72 -33.55 10.40
N TRP A 1040 38.03 -33.30 10.46
CA TRP A 1040 38.59 -31.96 10.36
C TRP A 1040 39.04 -31.65 8.93
N ARG A 1041 38.85 -30.40 8.50
CA ARG A 1041 39.30 -29.88 7.20
C ARG A 1041 40.18 -28.66 7.39
N ASN A 1042 41.40 -28.71 6.87
CA ASN A 1042 42.32 -27.58 6.76
C ASN A 1042 43.06 -27.60 5.42
N ILE A 1043 43.51 -26.42 4.99
CA ILE A 1043 44.50 -26.28 3.92
C ILE A 1043 45.70 -25.59 4.56
N LEU A 1044 46.81 -26.32 4.72
CA LEU A 1044 48.02 -25.78 5.31
C LEU A 1044 48.80 -24.99 4.26
N LYS A 1045 48.95 -23.68 4.47
CA LYS A 1045 49.86 -22.86 3.68
C LYS A 1045 51.09 -22.48 4.49
N LEU A 1046 52.25 -22.51 3.85
CA LEU A 1046 53.53 -22.13 4.46
C LEU A 1046 53.54 -20.69 4.95
N THR A 1047 52.83 -19.80 4.27
CA THR A 1047 52.68 -18.39 4.63
C THR A 1047 51.80 -18.16 5.86
N GLU A 1048 50.96 -19.14 6.22
CA GLU A 1048 50.02 -19.03 7.35
C GLU A 1048 50.55 -19.74 8.61
N LEU A 1049 51.56 -20.61 8.47
CA LEU A 1049 52.24 -21.31 9.57
C LEU A 1049 53.74 -21.04 9.52
N GLU A 1050 54.18 -19.93 10.13
CA GLU A 1050 55.58 -19.46 10.06
C GLU A 1050 56.61 -20.54 10.46
N TRP A 1051 56.29 -21.39 11.43
CA TRP A 1051 57.17 -22.49 11.86
C TRP A 1051 57.33 -23.60 10.81
N LEU A 1052 56.34 -23.78 9.92
CA LEU A 1052 56.36 -24.84 8.92
C LEU A 1052 57.43 -24.57 7.85
N ALA A 1053 57.76 -23.31 7.58
CA ALA A 1053 58.84 -22.92 6.67
C ALA A 1053 60.23 -23.39 7.13
N GLY A 1054 60.41 -23.63 8.45
CA GLY A 1054 61.63 -24.18 9.03
C GLY A 1054 61.77 -25.70 8.91
N HIS A 1055 60.68 -26.42 8.61
CA HIS A 1055 60.68 -27.89 8.47
C HIS A 1055 61.07 -28.31 7.04
N GLN A 1056 62.37 -28.18 6.73
CA GLN A 1056 62.89 -28.44 5.38
C GLN A 1056 63.59 -29.80 5.30
N PHE A 1057 63.20 -30.62 4.31
CA PHE A 1057 63.90 -31.83 3.92
C PHE A 1057 64.32 -31.72 2.45
N GLN A 1058 65.61 -31.88 2.17
CA GLN A 1058 66.16 -31.75 0.80
C GLN A 1058 65.76 -30.45 0.07
N HIS A 1059 65.75 -29.32 0.79
CA HIS A 1059 65.34 -27.99 0.28
C HIS A 1059 63.87 -27.85 -0.13
N HIS A 1060 63.03 -28.83 0.18
CA HIS A 1060 61.57 -28.74 0.10
C HIS A 1060 60.98 -28.69 1.52
N VAL A 1061 59.91 -27.92 1.70
CA VAL A 1061 59.13 -28.03 2.94
C VAL A 1061 58.31 -29.32 2.84
N ASP A 1062 58.64 -30.29 3.68
CA ASP A 1062 58.04 -31.62 3.65
C ASP A 1062 57.06 -31.77 4.83
N LEU A 1063 55.80 -32.10 4.55
CA LEU A 1063 54.79 -32.44 5.56
C LEU A 1063 54.78 -33.94 5.89
N SER A 1064 55.63 -34.74 5.23
CA SER A 1064 55.70 -36.19 5.35
C SER A 1064 56.92 -36.68 6.13
N SER A 1065 57.08 -36.27 7.39
CA SER A 1065 57.91 -37.07 8.29
C SER A 1065 57.13 -38.32 8.72
N LYS A 1066 57.64 -39.48 8.33
CA LYS A 1066 57.16 -40.83 8.67
C LYS A 1066 57.08 -41.13 10.18
N ASP A 1067 57.33 -40.16 11.05
CA ASP A 1067 57.41 -40.32 12.51
C ASP A 1067 56.22 -39.71 13.26
N MET A 1068 55.18 -39.22 12.57
CA MET A 1068 53.88 -38.87 13.17
C MET A 1068 52.83 -40.00 13.03
N PHE A 1069 53.20 -41.23 13.38
CA PHE A 1069 52.21 -42.25 13.75
C PHE A 1069 51.93 -42.14 15.25
N TRP A 1070 50.83 -41.47 15.62
CA TRP A 1070 50.12 -41.83 16.84
C TRP A 1070 49.25 -43.04 16.50
N GLU A 1071 49.63 -44.21 17.02
CA GLU A 1071 48.79 -45.40 17.02
C GLU A 1071 47.46 -45.12 17.72
N SER A 1072 46.40 -44.91 16.95
CA SER A 1072 45.07 -45.37 17.36
C SER A 1072 44.81 -46.68 16.62
N GLY A 1073 44.89 -47.77 17.37
CA GLY A 1073 44.75 -49.12 16.83
C GLY A 1073 43.37 -49.33 16.20
N TYR A 1074 43.33 -49.39 14.88
CA TYR A 1074 42.39 -50.22 14.12
C TYR A 1074 43.15 -50.85 12.95
N ALA A 1075 43.80 -51.98 13.23
CA ALA A 1075 44.30 -52.87 12.20
C ALA A 1075 43.09 -53.44 11.42
N LYS A 1076 43.00 -53.12 10.12
CA LYS A 1076 42.19 -53.91 9.19
C LYS A 1076 42.84 -55.30 9.06
N ALA A 1077 42.20 -56.33 9.61
CA ALA A 1077 42.48 -57.70 9.20
C ALA A 1077 41.90 -57.94 7.79
N PRO A 1078 42.58 -58.70 6.90
CA PRO A 1078 42.07 -58.99 5.56
C PRO A 1078 40.93 -60.00 5.61
N ALA A 1079 39.95 -59.82 4.72
CA ALA A 1079 38.80 -60.67 4.55
C ALA A 1079 39.19 -62.15 4.37
N THR A 1080 38.77 -63.01 5.29
CA THR A 1080 38.64 -64.45 5.07
C THR A 1080 37.40 -64.99 5.80
N ASP A 1081 36.92 -66.11 5.28
CA ASP A 1081 35.55 -66.61 5.27
C ASP A 1081 34.75 -66.68 6.59
N SER A 1082 33.44 -66.56 6.38
CA SER A 1082 32.38 -66.86 7.34
C SER A 1082 32.44 -68.31 7.85
N LYS A 1083 32.62 -68.45 9.17
CA LYS A 1083 32.15 -69.52 10.08
C LYS A 1083 33.23 -69.76 11.13
N ASP A 1084 33.06 -69.13 12.30
CA ASP A 1084 33.29 -69.72 13.65
C ASP A 1084 33.68 -68.66 14.71
N MET A 1085 32.87 -67.59 14.82
CA MET A 1085 33.12 -66.49 15.77
C MET A 1085 32.41 -66.66 17.14
N SER A 1086 31.84 -67.84 17.42
CA SER A 1086 31.11 -68.09 18.68
C SER A 1086 31.94 -68.72 19.79
N SER A 1087 33.13 -69.27 19.50
CA SER A 1087 33.95 -69.94 20.53
C SER A 1087 34.98 -69.01 21.19
N GLN A 1088 35.50 -68.01 20.48
CA GLN A 1088 36.55 -67.11 21.02
C GLN A 1088 36.01 -65.97 21.90
N LEU A 1089 34.75 -65.53 21.71
CA LEU A 1089 34.17 -64.44 22.52
C LEU A 1089 33.91 -64.84 23.99
N ARG A 1090 33.81 -66.15 24.29
CA ARG A 1090 33.59 -66.63 25.68
C ARG A 1090 34.86 -66.71 26.52
N SER A 1091 36.05 -66.69 25.91
CA SER A 1091 37.31 -66.76 26.66
C SER A 1091 37.82 -65.40 27.12
N PHE A 1092 37.40 -64.29 26.49
CA PHE A 1092 37.95 -62.97 26.78
C PHE A 1092 37.18 -62.21 27.88
N LEU A 1093 35.89 -62.50 28.06
CA LEU A 1093 35.02 -61.82 29.03
C LEU A 1093 35.21 -62.24 30.50
N ASN A 1094 36.17 -63.12 30.82
CA ASN A 1094 36.31 -63.70 32.16
C ASN A 1094 37.59 -63.33 32.94
N LYS A 1095 38.40 -62.34 32.50
CA LYS A 1095 39.53 -61.89 33.33
C LYS A 1095 39.69 -60.37 33.36
N LYS A 1096 39.49 -59.85 34.59
CA LYS A 1096 39.93 -58.56 35.17
C LYS A 1096 38.98 -57.36 35.08
N PHE A 1097 37.97 -57.40 35.95
CA PHE A 1097 37.62 -56.25 36.80
C PHE A 1097 38.69 -56.06 37.90
N LEU A 1098 38.72 -54.85 38.52
CA LEU A 1098 39.58 -54.32 39.61
C LEU A 1098 40.83 -53.61 39.03
N THR A 1099 41.01 -52.28 39.10
CA THR A 1099 40.83 -51.30 40.19
C THR A 1099 40.85 -49.85 39.64
N PRO A 1100 40.32 -48.84 40.36
CA PRO A 1100 40.25 -47.43 39.92
C PRO A 1100 41.45 -46.58 40.40
N GLY A 1101 41.85 -45.57 39.62
CA GLY A 1101 42.74 -44.50 40.10
C GLY A 1101 43.37 -43.63 39.01
N VAL A 1102 43.00 -42.34 39.06
CA VAL A 1102 43.48 -41.13 38.34
C VAL A 1102 42.82 -40.82 37.01
#